data_AF-A0A7J7PW59-F1
#
_entry.id   AF-A0A7J7PW59-F1
#
_cell.length_a   1.000
_cell.length_b   1.000
_cell.length_c   1.000
_cell.angle_alpha   90.00
_cell.angle_beta   90.00
_cell.angle_gamma   90.00
#
_symmetry.space_group_name_H-M   'P 1'
#
loop_
_entity.id
_entity.type
_entity.pdbx_description
1 polymer ?
#
loop_
_entity_poly.entity_id
_entity_poly.type
_entity_poly.pdbx_seq_one_letter_code
_entity_poly.pdbx_strand_id
1 'polypeptide(L)'
;MNRFQHRGGFARPENALKRADELQLQEAQDMEQDYEEIMFKLIDLCVEMKKRNHAKEALMQYRNMCQQVNINSLEEVIKYYLKKATEKAEEARQQAESKALDAVEDLEEDAKPEDLMLSYVSGDKSKDRTDRELVTPWFRFLWESYRSVLEILRTNPKLEALYAMVAVRAFGFCLTYKRNAEFRRLCDILRQHLANMTKYREQRDITQPESLNLFLETRFEQLKTACELQMWAEAFRSVEDIQALIALGKRQPKQQMMATYYSRLTQIFAVSQSYLYHAYAWLKLFNFSRSYNKNLTGSDTQMMATSVVLATLSIVPYDRQLFGRVDEPSHEQEKERTIRMANILGFSVDKRMDYRSILTRSALVSSINSMNLLSLVPAEVRAAYELLTSEFNPLELCKKLDPLLASLEVRGAARGCVVGISSPMSAASPVKDLAMGQYVASLKRAAVLRALKQLSEVYSTMTIAELAKLVPFMPFGDVEAVVVDAVKYDYLQMRVDHRNGTLHFGSQQLESDKVRAHLSLLAKRLAKAAAMTDPAPAPAAEQQRAAVLALCRDNIGKEHSRLLARKQVIEKRKEQAEAAMLEAEREEERKRVAAAREQEMLEDRRRREEAARREKERLERELEEQEMEEARQLLEQTRRKGKPGALVKDGDKLDRKALMQEALSERLKEAQELERKLARLAKNMDHLERARREEEAPLLEAAYQARLTDDKTFHEQQQLQQAEAHKLAWEVDIQEKRRLERMTEDKSGFAALIISRRAEEFEGLRKQRERLLAERRAQRKIKREIDRRQEFVKRSRAQVEAKIAEIEEQRRVAEEERKKAEREEQRRKAEEAAAKQRAREEEIERKLREEKEAILSGRAGPAAPAAATSAGGGGGGGGNRFIPPALRKKMEAEAAAAGGGAPAAAAAAAAAPAADWRGERPAAAAPAARPAAEEDRREERRDRDEPPRSGGSGYVPPSRRGTAGSGGGSRW
;
A
#
# COMPACT_ATOMS: atom_id res chain seq x y z
N MET A 1 -21.52 -27.73 -40.07
CA MET A 1 -20.17 -28.00 -39.53
C MET A 1 -20.18 -28.82 -38.21
N ASN A 2 -21.17 -29.69 -37.95
CA ASN A 2 -21.30 -30.40 -36.65
C ASN A 2 -21.08 -31.92 -36.77
N ARG A 3 -19.84 -32.35 -37.06
CA ARG A 3 -19.45 -33.78 -37.06
C ARG A 3 -18.05 -34.08 -36.48
N PHE A 4 -17.49 -33.18 -35.67
CA PHE A 4 -16.21 -33.39 -34.98
C PHE A 4 -16.29 -33.07 -33.47
N GLN A 5 -17.17 -33.78 -32.76
CA GLN A 5 -17.19 -33.86 -31.29
C GLN A 5 -17.02 -35.32 -30.85
N HIS A 6 -15.84 -35.87 -31.11
CA HIS A 6 -15.34 -37.09 -30.49
C HIS A 6 -14.01 -36.81 -29.79
N ARG A 7 -13.74 -37.55 -28.70
CA ARG A 7 -12.53 -37.39 -27.89
C ARG A 7 -11.29 -37.73 -28.74
N GLY A 8 -10.59 -36.70 -29.20
CA GLY A 8 -9.33 -36.83 -29.94
C GLY A 8 -8.16 -37.24 -29.05
N GLY A 9 -8.15 -38.51 -28.63
CA GLY A 9 -6.98 -39.14 -28.04
C GLY A 9 -6.13 -39.81 -29.11
N PHE A 10 -5.04 -39.18 -29.53
CA PHE A 10 -4.07 -39.80 -30.45
C PHE A 10 -3.17 -40.76 -29.68
N ALA A 11 -3.09 -42.02 -30.12
CA ALA A 11 -2.27 -43.05 -29.46
C ALA A 11 -0.76 -42.90 -29.70
N ARG A 12 -0.37 -42.13 -30.73
CA ARG A 12 1.00 -41.66 -30.98
C ARG A 12 0.95 -40.19 -31.41
N PRO A 13 1.94 -39.36 -31.03
CA PRO A 13 2.01 -37.95 -31.46
C PRO A 13 2.16 -37.81 -32.98
N GLU A 14 2.88 -38.71 -33.66
CA GLU A 14 2.97 -38.78 -35.13
C GLU A 14 1.60 -38.66 -35.83
N ASN A 15 0.58 -39.30 -35.27
CA ASN A 15 -0.76 -39.35 -35.87
C ASN A 15 -1.48 -38.00 -35.80
N ALA A 16 -1.04 -37.08 -34.93
CA ALA A 16 -1.51 -35.69 -34.91
C ALA A 16 -0.86 -34.84 -36.01
N LEU A 17 0.42 -35.09 -36.38
CA LEU A 17 1.04 -34.52 -37.58
C LEU A 17 0.30 -34.99 -38.82
N LYS A 18 0.29 -36.31 -39.03
CA LYS A 18 -0.33 -36.97 -40.19
C LYS A 18 -1.79 -36.51 -40.37
N ARG A 19 -2.57 -36.37 -39.29
CA ARG A 19 -3.95 -35.88 -39.35
C ARG A 19 -4.11 -34.36 -39.55
N ALA A 20 -3.11 -33.54 -39.21
CA ALA A 20 -3.08 -32.12 -39.57
C ALA A 20 -2.71 -31.93 -41.05
N ASP A 21 -1.72 -32.68 -41.54
CA ASP A 21 -1.27 -32.66 -42.93
C ASP A 21 -2.37 -33.19 -43.88
N GLU A 22 -3.10 -34.23 -43.49
CA GLU A 22 -4.32 -34.73 -44.16
C GLU A 22 -5.44 -33.67 -44.30
N LEU A 23 -5.42 -32.62 -43.48
CA LEU A 23 -6.38 -31.50 -43.57
C LEU A 23 -5.85 -30.30 -44.37
N GLN A 24 -4.56 -30.31 -44.77
CA GLN A 24 -3.93 -29.27 -45.60
C GLN A 24 -3.51 -29.75 -47.01
N LEU A 25 -3.46 -31.07 -47.22
CA LEU A 25 -3.11 -31.81 -48.44
C LEU A 25 -1.62 -31.82 -48.86
N GLN A 26 -1.18 -33.06 -49.11
CA GLN A 26 0.03 -33.53 -49.81
C GLN A 26 1.38 -33.65 -49.06
N GLU A 27 1.84 -34.91 -49.08
CA GLU A 27 3.22 -35.42 -48.96
C GLU A 27 3.91 -35.39 -47.58
N ALA A 28 4.90 -36.27 -47.41
CA ALA A 28 5.12 -37.00 -46.15
C ALA A 28 6.57 -37.46 -45.93
N GLN A 29 6.92 -37.76 -44.68
CA GLN A 29 7.89 -38.81 -44.27
C GLN A 29 7.79 -39.09 -42.76
N ASP A 30 8.31 -40.24 -42.32
CA ASP A 30 8.31 -40.67 -40.91
C ASP A 30 9.61 -40.23 -40.20
N MET A 31 9.51 -39.55 -39.04
CA MET A 31 10.66 -39.06 -38.26
C MET A 31 10.37 -39.14 -36.74
N GLU A 32 11.27 -39.75 -35.96
CA GLU A 32 11.11 -40.02 -34.52
C GLU A 32 11.53 -38.84 -33.61
N GLN A 33 11.09 -37.61 -33.89
CA GLN A 33 11.34 -36.40 -33.08
C GLN A 33 10.05 -35.62 -32.74
N ASP A 34 8.99 -36.38 -32.49
CA ASP A 34 7.59 -36.05 -32.74
C ASP A 34 7.09 -34.69 -32.19
N TYR A 35 7.50 -34.29 -30.98
CA TYR A 35 6.84 -33.20 -30.25
C TYR A 35 7.29 -31.79 -30.66
N GLU A 36 8.49 -31.61 -31.23
CA GLU A 36 8.97 -30.28 -31.65
C GLU A 36 8.37 -29.89 -33.01
N GLU A 37 8.33 -30.83 -33.95
CA GLU A 37 7.68 -30.65 -35.26
C GLU A 37 6.17 -30.37 -35.13
N ILE A 38 5.49 -31.05 -34.20
CA ILE A 38 4.08 -30.76 -33.86
C ILE A 38 3.92 -29.31 -33.43
N MET A 39 4.83 -28.80 -32.59
CA MET A 39 4.77 -27.42 -32.13
C MET A 39 5.03 -26.42 -33.25
N PHE A 40 5.97 -26.67 -34.17
CA PHE A 40 6.19 -25.80 -35.33
C PHE A 40 4.94 -25.72 -36.22
N LYS A 41 4.32 -26.85 -36.60
CA LYS A 41 3.09 -26.85 -37.42
C LYS A 41 1.90 -26.20 -36.69
N LEU A 42 1.74 -26.47 -35.39
CA LEU A 42 0.70 -25.84 -34.56
C LEU A 42 0.90 -24.32 -34.43
N ILE A 43 2.14 -23.86 -34.35
CA ILE A 43 2.49 -22.44 -34.33
C ILE A 43 2.15 -21.76 -35.66
N ASP A 44 2.49 -22.37 -36.79
CA ASP A 44 2.19 -21.81 -38.12
C ASP A 44 0.68 -21.62 -38.30
N LEU A 45 -0.11 -22.66 -38.03
CA LEU A 45 -1.58 -22.58 -38.03
C LEU A 45 -2.11 -21.49 -37.08
N CYS A 46 -1.50 -21.31 -35.90
CA CYS A 46 -1.91 -20.26 -34.97
C CYS A 46 -1.51 -18.84 -35.43
N VAL A 47 -0.42 -18.68 -36.18
CA VAL A 47 0.01 -17.41 -36.77
C VAL A 47 -0.89 -17.03 -37.94
N GLU A 48 -1.12 -17.95 -38.88
CA GLU A 48 -1.99 -17.74 -40.05
C GLU A 48 -3.42 -17.41 -39.64
N MET A 49 -4.01 -18.17 -38.71
CA MET A 49 -5.35 -17.89 -38.17
C MET A 49 -5.38 -16.71 -37.17
N LYS A 50 -4.25 -16.06 -36.88
CA LYS A 50 -4.09 -14.98 -35.87
C LYS A 50 -4.58 -15.38 -34.46
N LYS A 51 -4.63 -16.69 -34.15
CA LYS A 51 -5.19 -17.28 -32.91
C LYS A 51 -4.22 -17.23 -31.72
N ARG A 52 -3.79 -16.02 -31.36
CA ARG A 52 -2.80 -15.74 -30.28
C ARG A 52 -3.05 -16.49 -28.96
N ASN A 53 -4.32 -16.67 -28.54
CA ASN A 53 -4.65 -17.35 -27.30
C ASN A 53 -4.29 -18.85 -27.36
N HIS A 54 -4.53 -19.49 -28.51
CA HIS A 54 -4.23 -20.91 -28.72
C HIS A 54 -2.71 -21.12 -28.76
N ALA A 55 -1.96 -20.22 -29.42
CA ALA A 55 -0.49 -20.20 -29.36
C ALA A 55 0.04 -20.05 -27.93
N LYS A 56 -0.54 -19.14 -27.13
CA LYS A 56 -0.16 -18.96 -25.72
C LYS A 56 -0.46 -20.21 -24.88
N GLU A 57 -1.62 -20.83 -25.05
CA GLU A 57 -2.01 -22.05 -24.34
C GLU A 57 -1.12 -23.25 -24.72
N ALA A 58 -0.86 -23.45 -26.02
CA ALA A 58 0.06 -24.47 -26.52
C ALA A 58 1.48 -24.26 -25.98
N LEU A 59 2.03 -23.04 -26.03
CA LEU A 59 3.36 -22.73 -25.49
C LEU A 59 3.43 -22.90 -23.96
N MET A 60 2.35 -22.66 -23.22
CA MET A 60 2.29 -22.94 -21.77
C MET A 60 2.26 -24.45 -21.47
N GLN A 61 1.51 -25.23 -22.24
CA GLN A 61 1.48 -26.70 -22.11
C GLN A 61 2.83 -27.30 -22.49
N TYR A 62 3.40 -26.88 -23.62
CA TYR A 62 4.71 -27.32 -24.09
C TYR A 62 5.83 -26.95 -23.11
N ARG A 63 5.81 -25.73 -22.56
CA ARG A 63 6.72 -25.35 -21.48
C ARG A 63 6.64 -26.32 -20.31
N ASN A 64 5.45 -26.67 -19.83
CA ASN A 64 5.29 -27.55 -18.68
C ASN A 64 5.83 -28.97 -18.95
N MET A 65 5.64 -29.49 -20.18
CA MET A 65 6.20 -30.76 -20.63
C MET A 65 7.74 -30.73 -20.72
N CYS A 66 8.29 -29.68 -21.34
CA CYS A 66 9.72 -29.54 -21.58
C CYS A 66 10.52 -29.05 -20.36
N GLN A 67 9.88 -28.56 -19.30
CA GLN A 67 10.54 -27.93 -18.13
C GLN A 67 11.53 -28.85 -17.39
N GLN A 68 11.36 -30.18 -17.46
CA GLN A 68 12.27 -31.14 -16.84
C GLN A 68 13.21 -31.83 -17.84
N VAL A 69 12.78 -32.03 -19.10
CA VAL A 69 13.44 -32.93 -20.06
C VAL A 69 14.36 -32.17 -21.04
N ASN A 70 13.82 -31.25 -21.84
CA ASN A 70 14.58 -30.50 -22.84
C ASN A 70 14.11 -29.04 -22.93
N ILE A 71 14.81 -28.16 -22.22
CA ILE A 71 14.50 -26.72 -22.18
C ILE A 71 14.95 -25.99 -23.46
N ASN A 72 15.91 -26.55 -24.21
CA ASN A 72 16.45 -25.91 -25.41
C ASN A 72 15.43 -25.95 -26.57
N SER A 73 14.73 -27.08 -26.71
CA SER A 73 13.62 -27.26 -27.64
C SER A 73 12.52 -26.18 -27.48
N LEU A 74 12.16 -25.84 -26.23
CA LEU A 74 11.24 -24.72 -25.97
C LEU A 74 11.81 -23.36 -26.43
N GLU A 75 13.12 -23.15 -26.36
CA GLU A 75 13.77 -21.94 -26.86
C GLU A 75 13.72 -21.85 -28.39
N GLU A 76 13.88 -22.96 -29.11
CA GLU A 76 13.82 -23.02 -30.57
C GLU A 76 12.39 -22.85 -31.10
N VAL A 77 11.42 -23.53 -30.49
CA VAL A 77 9.98 -23.32 -30.69
C VAL A 77 9.55 -21.86 -30.45
N ILE A 78 10.09 -21.18 -29.43
CA ILE A 78 9.83 -19.74 -29.18
C ILE A 78 10.52 -18.83 -30.20
N LYS A 79 11.75 -19.14 -30.64
CA LYS A 79 12.45 -18.41 -31.71
C LYS A 79 11.66 -18.50 -33.02
N TYR A 80 11.13 -19.68 -33.36
CA TYR A 80 10.33 -19.91 -34.56
C TYR A 80 9.02 -19.13 -34.54
N TYR A 81 8.25 -19.19 -33.45
CA TYR A 81 7.01 -18.42 -33.29
C TYR A 81 7.22 -16.92 -33.49
N LEU A 82 8.27 -16.35 -32.88
CA LEU A 82 8.56 -14.93 -33.03
C LEU A 82 9.06 -14.59 -34.45
N LYS A 83 9.81 -15.48 -35.11
CA LYS A 83 10.26 -15.30 -36.52
C LYS A 83 9.06 -15.25 -37.47
N LYS A 84 8.17 -16.25 -37.42
CA LYS A 84 6.94 -16.29 -38.23
C LYS A 84 6.00 -15.11 -37.95
N ALA A 85 5.88 -14.69 -36.69
CA ALA A 85 5.10 -13.51 -36.32
C ALA A 85 5.72 -12.19 -36.81
N THR A 86 7.05 -12.07 -36.92
CA THR A 86 7.69 -10.92 -37.58
C THR A 86 7.53 -10.95 -39.09
N GLU A 87 7.73 -12.11 -39.72
CA GLU A 87 7.59 -12.29 -41.18
C GLU A 87 6.18 -11.89 -41.65
N LYS A 88 5.11 -12.37 -40.98
CA LYS A 88 3.74 -11.96 -41.32
C LYS A 88 3.40 -10.50 -41.02
N ALA A 89 4.12 -9.84 -40.09
CA ALA A 89 3.97 -8.41 -39.85
C ALA A 89 4.70 -7.56 -40.91
N GLU A 90 5.81 -8.06 -41.45
CA GLU A 90 6.58 -7.41 -42.51
C GLU A 90 5.93 -7.61 -43.88
N GLU A 91 5.44 -8.81 -44.20
CA GLU A 91 4.57 -9.07 -45.37
C GLU A 91 3.37 -8.10 -45.40
N ALA A 92 2.65 -7.98 -44.28
CA ALA A 92 1.47 -7.12 -44.20
C ALA A 92 1.81 -5.63 -44.36
N ARG A 93 2.98 -5.20 -43.88
CA ARG A 93 3.48 -3.84 -44.11
C ARG A 93 3.84 -3.64 -45.59
N GLN A 94 4.51 -4.58 -46.24
CA GLN A 94 4.83 -4.49 -47.67
C GLN A 94 3.56 -4.42 -48.52
N GLN A 95 2.51 -5.18 -48.17
CA GLN A 95 1.19 -5.12 -48.83
C GLN A 95 0.42 -3.81 -48.59
N ALA A 96 0.66 -3.11 -47.49
CA ALA A 96 0.09 -1.79 -47.23
C ALA A 96 0.91 -0.68 -47.90
N GLU A 97 2.23 -0.83 -47.95
CA GLU A 97 3.13 0.10 -48.65
C GLU A 97 2.97 0.00 -50.18
N SER A 98 2.73 -1.19 -50.76
CA SER A 98 2.38 -1.32 -52.18
C SER A 98 1.03 -0.66 -52.47
N LYS A 99 -0.03 -0.97 -51.73
CA LYS A 99 -1.36 -0.34 -51.91
C LYS A 99 -1.35 1.18 -51.70
N ALA A 100 -0.43 1.70 -50.90
CA ALA A 100 -0.24 3.13 -50.71
C ALA A 100 0.64 3.79 -51.80
N LEU A 101 1.32 3.01 -52.65
CA LEU A 101 1.94 3.46 -53.89
C LEU A 101 0.95 3.35 -55.05
N ASP A 102 0.21 2.23 -55.17
CA ASP A 102 -0.87 2.03 -56.14
C ASP A 102 -1.88 3.21 -56.08
N ALA A 103 -2.27 3.62 -54.87
CA ALA A 103 -3.16 4.76 -54.61
C ALA A 103 -2.47 6.15 -54.63
N VAL A 104 -1.26 6.24 -55.15
CA VAL A 104 -0.48 7.48 -55.37
C VAL A 104 0.03 7.59 -56.81
N GLU A 105 0.09 6.49 -57.56
CA GLU A 105 0.25 6.52 -59.02
C GLU A 105 -1.04 6.97 -59.73
N ASP A 106 -2.21 6.74 -59.11
CA ASP A 106 -3.52 7.27 -59.53
C ASP A 106 -3.70 8.76 -59.16
N LEU A 107 -2.81 9.61 -59.70
CA LEU A 107 -2.82 11.07 -59.53
C LEU A 107 -3.69 11.81 -60.56
N GLU A 108 -4.36 11.08 -61.45
CA GLU A 108 -5.21 11.64 -62.51
C GLU A 108 -6.72 11.59 -62.19
N GLU A 109 -7.17 10.81 -61.19
CA GLU A 109 -8.52 10.99 -60.63
C GLU A 109 -8.57 12.16 -59.62
N ASP A 110 -9.53 13.07 -59.84
CA ASP A 110 -9.84 14.17 -58.92
C ASP A 110 -10.11 13.66 -57.49
N ALA A 111 -9.52 14.33 -56.50
CA ALA A 111 -9.59 13.93 -55.09
C ALA A 111 -11.03 13.76 -54.60
N LYS A 112 -11.44 12.50 -54.40
CA LYS A 112 -12.83 12.11 -54.14
C LYS A 112 -13.42 12.91 -52.97
N PRO A 113 -14.66 13.43 -53.10
CA PRO A 113 -15.24 14.35 -52.10
C PRO A 113 -15.40 13.71 -50.72
N GLU A 114 -15.52 12.39 -50.64
CA GLU A 114 -15.52 11.63 -49.39
C GLU A 114 -14.16 11.74 -48.66
N ASP A 115 -13.05 11.65 -49.38
CA ASP A 115 -11.71 11.79 -48.80
C ASP A 115 -11.42 13.23 -48.37
N LEU A 116 -11.92 14.21 -49.13
CA LEU A 116 -11.87 15.62 -48.73
C LEU A 116 -12.65 15.84 -47.43
N MET A 117 -13.91 15.37 -47.34
CA MET A 117 -14.71 15.45 -46.10
C MET A 117 -14.02 14.74 -44.93
N LEU A 118 -13.48 13.54 -45.13
CA LEU A 118 -12.78 12.80 -44.09
C LEU A 118 -11.51 13.52 -43.63
N SER A 119 -10.79 14.22 -44.51
CA SER A 119 -9.63 15.04 -44.14
C SER A 119 -9.98 16.26 -43.26
N TYR A 120 -11.18 16.83 -43.43
CA TYR A 120 -11.70 17.91 -42.57
C TYR A 120 -12.16 17.41 -41.19
N VAL A 121 -12.62 16.15 -41.08
CA VAL A 121 -13.07 15.54 -39.82
C VAL A 121 -11.92 14.87 -39.06
N SER A 122 -10.92 14.34 -39.75
CA SER A 122 -9.78 13.61 -39.19
C SER A 122 -8.53 13.84 -40.04
N GLY A 123 -7.43 14.24 -39.41
CA GLY A 123 -6.13 14.39 -40.08
C GLY A 123 -5.45 13.07 -40.52
N ASP A 124 -6.20 11.96 -40.54
CA ASP A 124 -5.75 10.62 -40.91
C ASP A 124 -5.72 10.50 -42.45
N LYS A 125 -4.51 10.34 -43.03
CA LYS A 125 -4.31 10.22 -44.47
C LYS A 125 -4.81 8.87 -44.99
N SER A 126 -4.99 8.74 -46.30
CA SER A 126 -5.29 7.47 -46.97
C SER A 126 -4.37 6.32 -46.50
N LYS A 127 -3.05 6.58 -46.45
CA LYS A 127 -2.06 5.64 -45.90
C LYS A 127 -2.29 5.28 -44.43
N ASP A 128 -2.64 6.23 -43.56
CA ASP A 128 -2.89 5.93 -42.15
C ASP A 128 -4.12 5.01 -41.97
N ARG A 129 -5.06 5.02 -42.93
CA ARG A 129 -6.21 4.12 -42.96
C ARG A 129 -5.84 2.72 -43.49
N THR A 130 -5.04 2.60 -44.55
CA THR A 130 -4.57 1.29 -45.04
C THR A 130 -3.64 0.61 -44.03
N ASP A 131 -2.76 1.36 -43.36
CA ASP A 131 -1.93 0.87 -42.23
C ASP A 131 -2.80 0.46 -41.01
N ARG A 132 -3.98 1.05 -40.84
CA ARG A 132 -4.93 0.69 -39.77
C ARG A 132 -5.77 -0.55 -40.08
N GLU A 133 -6.10 -0.79 -41.34
CA GLU A 133 -6.82 -1.99 -41.77
C GLU A 133 -5.89 -3.22 -41.87
N LEU A 134 -4.79 -3.09 -42.60
CA LEU A 134 -3.95 -4.22 -42.98
C LEU A 134 -2.86 -4.52 -41.94
N VAL A 135 -2.10 -3.50 -41.55
CA VAL A 135 -0.87 -3.66 -40.75
C VAL A 135 -1.17 -3.74 -39.25
N THR A 136 -2.05 -2.88 -38.75
CA THR A 136 -2.37 -2.76 -37.32
C THR A 136 -2.87 -4.07 -36.67
N PRO A 137 -3.70 -4.91 -37.32
CA PRO A 137 -4.05 -6.23 -36.77
C PRO A 137 -2.83 -7.16 -36.59
N TRP A 138 -1.89 -7.15 -37.53
CA TRP A 138 -0.66 -7.95 -37.44
C TRP A 138 0.33 -7.39 -36.42
N PHE A 139 0.52 -6.06 -36.35
CA PHE A 139 1.30 -5.42 -35.29
C PHE A 139 0.72 -5.69 -33.90
N ARG A 140 -0.61 -5.73 -33.77
CA ARG A 140 -1.28 -6.12 -32.52
C ARG A 140 -1.04 -7.60 -32.19
N PHE A 141 -1.13 -8.50 -33.18
CA PHE A 141 -0.79 -9.91 -33.01
C PHE A 141 0.66 -10.07 -32.53
N LEU A 142 1.63 -9.50 -33.23
CA LEU A 142 3.07 -9.55 -32.91
C LEU A 142 3.39 -8.96 -31.53
N TRP A 143 2.79 -7.82 -31.16
CA TRP A 143 2.90 -7.25 -29.81
C TRP A 143 2.38 -8.23 -28.74
N GLU A 144 1.23 -8.85 -28.95
CA GLU A 144 0.65 -9.80 -28.00
C GLU A 144 1.41 -11.15 -28.00
N SER A 145 2.10 -11.53 -29.09
CA SER A 145 3.09 -12.61 -29.14
C SER A 145 4.29 -12.32 -28.24
N TYR A 146 4.94 -11.16 -28.39
CA TYR A 146 6.06 -10.75 -27.52
C TYR A 146 5.63 -10.72 -26.04
N ARG A 147 4.47 -10.13 -25.73
CA ARG A 147 3.91 -10.12 -24.37
C ARG A 147 3.72 -11.54 -23.84
N SER A 148 3.11 -12.44 -24.62
CA SER A 148 2.82 -13.81 -24.19
C SER A 148 4.11 -14.60 -23.92
N VAL A 149 5.12 -14.47 -24.78
CA VAL A 149 6.43 -15.10 -24.58
C VAL A 149 7.10 -14.57 -23.30
N LEU A 150 7.10 -13.24 -23.07
CA LEU A 150 7.65 -12.66 -21.84
C LEU A 150 6.90 -13.14 -20.58
N GLU A 151 5.58 -13.29 -20.62
CA GLU A 151 4.78 -13.85 -19.52
C GLU A 151 5.09 -15.34 -19.23
N ILE A 152 5.40 -16.12 -20.27
CA ILE A 152 5.75 -17.56 -20.18
C ILE A 152 7.17 -17.76 -19.61
N LEU A 153 8.13 -16.96 -20.08
CA LEU A 153 9.55 -17.12 -19.74
C LEU A 153 9.93 -16.58 -18.34
N ARG A 154 9.19 -15.60 -17.81
CA ARG A 154 9.56 -14.83 -16.59
C ARG A 154 9.99 -15.65 -15.38
N THR A 155 9.49 -16.88 -15.19
CA THR A 155 9.74 -17.68 -13.98
C THR A 155 10.94 -18.64 -14.07
N ASN A 156 11.53 -18.87 -15.25
CA ASN A 156 12.60 -19.86 -15.40
C ASN A 156 13.99 -19.18 -15.45
N PRO A 157 14.95 -19.51 -14.56
CA PRO A 157 16.31 -18.95 -14.60
C PRO A 157 17.10 -19.38 -15.85
N LYS A 158 16.90 -20.61 -16.34
CA LYS A 158 17.65 -21.13 -17.51
C LYS A 158 17.32 -20.39 -18.81
N LEU A 159 16.21 -19.65 -18.87
CA LEU A 159 15.74 -18.92 -20.04
C LEU A 159 15.85 -17.39 -19.88
N GLU A 160 16.67 -16.90 -18.94
CA GLU A 160 16.90 -15.47 -18.74
C GLU A 160 17.53 -14.78 -19.97
N ALA A 161 18.46 -15.46 -20.65
CA ALA A 161 19.07 -14.95 -21.89
C ALA A 161 18.03 -14.82 -23.03
N LEU A 162 17.16 -15.82 -23.19
CA LEU A 162 16.06 -15.77 -24.14
C LEU A 162 15.06 -14.66 -23.80
N TYR A 163 14.67 -14.54 -22.52
CA TYR A 163 13.80 -13.46 -22.03
C TYR A 163 14.39 -12.07 -22.32
N ALA A 164 15.69 -11.89 -22.07
CA ALA A 164 16.40 -10.64 -22.37
C ALA A 164 16.42 -10.34 -23.88
N MET A 165 16.73 -11.33 -24.72
CA MET A 165 16.69 -11.20 -26.18
C MET A 165 15.29 -10.84 -26.70
N VAL A 166 14.24 -11.47 -26.17
CA VAL A 166 12.84 -11.18 -26.53
C VAL A 166 12.44 -9.76 -26.09
N ALA A 167 12.85 -9.31 -24.91
CA ALA A 167 12.62 -7.93 -24.46
C ALA A 167 13.31 -6.91 -25.37
N VAL A 168 14.57 -7.16 -25.77
CA VAL A 168 15.31 -6.32 -26.72
C VAL A 168 14.65 -6.30 -28.11
N ARG A 169 14.19 -7.45 -28.63
CA ARG A 169 13.41 -7.50 -29.88
C ARG A 169 12.10 -6.73 -29.78
N ALA A 170 11.40 -6.80 -28.65
CA ALA A 170 10.17 -6.06 -28.42
C ALA A 170 10.40 -4.54 -28.31
N PHE A 171 11.53 -4.08 -27.74
CA PHE A 171 11.96 -2.68 -27.83
C PHE A 171 12.28 -2.27 -29.26
N GLY A 172 12.97 -3.13 -30.03
CA GLY A 172 13.23 -2.93 -31.46
C GLY A 172 11.96 -2.72 -32.27
N PHE A 173 10.96 -3.61 -32.11
CA PHE A 173 9.62 -3.47 -32.70
C PHE A 173 8.94 -2.15 -32.31
N CYS A 174 9.05 -1.74 -31.04
CA CYS A 174 8.49 -0.45 -30.60
C CYS A 174 9.19 0.75 -31.25
N LEU A 175 10.50 0.65 -31.50
CA LEU A 175 11.31 1.69 -32.12
C LEU A 175 11.04 1.80 -33.63
N THR A 176 11.12 0.68 -34.37
CA THR A 176 10.94 0.66 -35.84
C THR A 176 9.56 1.14 -36.26
N TYR A 177 8.52 0.75 -35.53
CA TYR A 177 7.12 1.07 -35.81
C TYR A 177 6.55 2.19 -34.92
N LYS A 178 7.41 2.91 -34.18
CA LYS A 178 7.07 4.08 -33.32
C LYS A 178 5.89 3.85 -32.36
N ARG A 179 5.78 2.63 -31.81
CA ARG A 179 4.64 2.15 -31.01
C ARG A 179 4.72 2.60 -29.54
N ASN A 180 4.56 3.90 -29.32
CA ASN A 180 4.69 4.57 -28.03
C ASN A 180 3.70 4.12 -26.93
N ALA A 181 2.59 3.45 -27.28
CA ALA A 181 1.63 2.91 -26.31
C ALA A 181 2.03 1.51 -25.84
N GLU A 182 2.44 0.65 -26.77
CA GLU A 182 3.00 -0.67 -26.52
C GLU A 182 4.31 -0.59 -25.72
N PHE A 183 5.20 0.35 -26.05
CA PHE A 183 6.46 0.55 -25.33
C PHE A 183 6.28 0.84 -23.82
N ARG A 184 5.35 1.72 -23.46
CA ARG A 184 5.06 2.01 -22.03
C ARG A 184 4.52 0.78 -21.31
N ARG A 185 3.57 0.07 -21.93
CA ARG A 185 3.06 -1.21 -21.42
C ARG A 185 4.18 -2.24 -21.24
N LEU A 186 5.15 -2.29 -22.15
CA LEU A 186 6.31 -3.17 -22.06
C LEU A 186 7.18 -2.82 -20.84
N CYS A 187 7.51 -1.55 -20.65
CA CYS A 187 8.27 -1.09 -19.49
C CYS A 187 7.57 -1.47 -18.18
N ASP A 188 6.25 -1.26 -18.08
CA ASP A 188 5.46 -1.59 -16.88
C ASP A 188 5.35 -3.11 -16.64
N ILE A 189 5.20 -3.93 -17.69
CA ILE A 189 5.27 -5.39 -17.60
C ILE A 189 6.65 -5.83 -17.06
N LEU A 190 7.73 -5.26 -17.60
CA LEU A 190 9.09 -5.61 -17.17
C LEU A 190 9.40 -5.13 -15.74
N ARG A 191 8.77 -4.04 -15.26
CA ARG A 191 8.78 -3.63 -13.84
C ARG A 191 8.01 -4.62 -12.98
N GLN A 192 6.79 -4.98 -13.38
CA GLN A 192 5.96 -5.94 -12.65
C GLN A 192 6.64 -7.30 -12.54
N HIS A 193 7.31 -7.77 -13.59
CA HIS A 193 8.11 -8.99 -13.58
C HIS A 193 9.27 -8.90 -12.57
N LEU A 194 10.05 -7.82 -12.58
CA LEU A 194 11.14 -7.62 -11.62
C LEU A 194 10.64 -7.49 -10.18
N ALA A 195 9.56 -6.74 -9.94
CA ALA A 195 8.97 -6.57 -8.62
C ALA A 195 8.41 -7.89 -8.05
N ASN A 196 7.77 -8.71 -8.90
CA ASN A 196 7.31 -10.04 -8.51
C ASN A 196 8.49 -10.97 -8.18
N MET A 197 9.55 -10.95 -8.97
CA MET A 197 10.77 -11.71 -8.69
C MET A 197 11.35 -11.32 -7.32
N THR A 198 11.49 -10.02 -7.03
CA THR A 198 12.04 -9.54 -5.75
C THR A 198 11.16 -9.90 -4.55
N LYS A 199 9.84 -10.06 -4.75
CA LYS A 199 8.92 -10.55 -3.70
C LYS A 199 9.12 -12.03 -3.37
N TYR A 200 9.47 -12.87 -4.36
CA TYR A 200 9.66 -14.33 -4.21
C TYR A 200 11.13 -14.74 -4.21
N ARG A 201 12.02 -13.89 -3.66
CA ARG A 201 13.47 -14.10 -3.69
C ARG A 201 13.93 -15.46 -3.13
N GLU A 202 13.27 -15.96 -2.10
CA GLU A 202 13.53 -17.28 -1.48
C GLU A 202 13.44 -18.45 -2.49
N GLN A 203 12.74 -18.27 -3.61
CA GLN A 203 12.61 -19.26 -4.68
C GLN A 203 13.59 -19.03 -5.85
N ARG A 204 14.25 -17.86 -5.92
CA ARG A 204 15.19 -17.49 -7.00
C ARG A 204 16.07 -16.30 -6.62
N ASP A 205 17.37 -16.55 -6.44
CA ASP A 205 18.35 -15.49 -6.19
C ASP A 205 18.67 -14.68 -7.46
N ILE A 206 17.95 -13.56 -7.61
CA ILE A 206 18.22 -12.53 -8.64
C ILE A 206 19.64 -11.96 -8.50
N THR A 207 20.29 -12.10 -7.35
CA THR A 207 21.62 -11.55 -7.06
C THR A 207 22.78 -12.27 -7.76
N GLN A 208 22.53 -13.28 -8.60
CA GLN A 208 23.57 -13.88 -9.44
C GLN A 208 24.13 -12.85 -10.44
N PRO A 209 25.46 -12.78 -10.64
CA PRO A 209 26.07 -11.68 -11.38
C PRO A 209 25.71 -11.67 -12.87
N GLU A 210 25.46 -12.83 -13.46
CA GLU A 210 25.07 -12.97 -14.86
C GLU A 210 23.62 -12.53 -15.09
N SER A 211 22.70 -13.02 -14.24
CA SER A 211 21.31 -12.57 -14.18
C SER A 211 21.20 -11.05 -14.02
N LEU A 212 21.94 -10.46 -13.07
CA LEU A 212 21.97 -9.00 -12.87
C LEU A 212 22.47 -8.27 -14.11
N ASN A 213 23.51 -8.77 -14.78
CA ASN A 213 24.03 -8.17 -16.02
C ASN A 213 22.96 -8.20 -17.13
N LEU A 214 22.25 -9.32 -17.32
CA LEU A 214 21.16 -9.43 -18.31
C LEU A 214 20.02 -8.44 -18.02
N PHE A 215 19.57 -8.34 -16.76
CA PHE A 215 18.53 -7.37 -16.38
C PHE A 215 19.01 -5.92 -16.57
N LEU A 216 20.27 -5.61 -16.24
CA LEU A 216 20.84 -4.29 -16.49
C LEU A 216 20.97 -3.97 -17.99
N GLU A 217 21.42 -4.92 -18.81
CA GLU A 217 21.55 -4.75 -20.26
C GLU A 217 20.19 -4.51 -20.94
N THR A 218 19.14 -5.24 -20.55
CA THR A 218 17.78 -4.94 -21.03
C THR A 218 17.29 -3.54 -20.62
N ARG A 219 17.66 -3.07 -19.41
CA ARG A 219 17.28 -1.72 -18.94
C ARG A 219 18.09 -0.59 -19.60
N PHE A 220 19.35 -0.82 -19.97
CA PHE A 220 20.10 0.14 -20.78
C PHE A 220 19.53 0.27 -22.20
N GLU A 221 19.07 -0.83 -22.80
CA GLU A 221 18.40 -0.78 -24.10
C GLU A 221 16.98 -0.16 -24.01
N GLN A 222 16.25 -0.41 -22.91
CA GLN A 222 15.01 0.32 -22.56
C GLN A 222 15.24 1.83 -22.46
N LEU A 223 16.29 2.27 -21.77
CA LEU A 223 16.67 3.69 -21.68
C LEU A 223 17.03 4.29 -23.04
N LYS A 224 17.84 3.58 -23.84
CA LYS A 224 18.24 3.99 -25.20
C LYS A 224 17.02 4.19 -26.09
N THR A 225 16.14 3.19 -26.17
CA THR A 225 14.92 3.24 -26.99
C THR A 225 13.90 4.25 -26.47
N ALA A 226 13.78 4.47 -25.17
CA ALA A 226 12.95 5.53 -24.60
C ALA A 226 13.42 6.94 -25.01
N CYS A 227 14.73 7.19 -25.04
CA CYS A 227 15.29 8.45 -25.55
C CYS A 227 15.14 8.59 -27.07
N GLU A 228 15.31 7.52 -27.83
CA GLU A 228 15.16 7.53 -29.30
C GLU A 228 13.69 7.71 -29.74
N LEU A 229 12.74 7.22 -28.95
CA LEU A 229 11.30 7.53 -29.08
C LEU A 229 10.87 8.85 -28.38
N GLN A 230 11.82 9.64 -27.85
CA GLN A 230 11.60 10.91 -27.16
C GLN A 230 10.60 10.87 -25.98
N MET A 231 10.40 9.70 -25.37
CA MET A 231 9.54 9.53 -24.20
C MET A 231 10.29 9.84 -22.90
N TRP A 232 10.66 11.12 -22.71
CA TRP A 232 11.54 11.59 -21.63
C TRP A 232 11.11 11.15 -20.22
N ALA A 233 9.80 11.11 -19.93
CA ALA A 233 9.28 10.63 -18.65
C ALA A 233 9.47 9.11 -18.43
N GLU A 234 9.43 8.32 -19.50
CA GLU A 234 9.68 6.87 -19.46
C GLU A 234 11.20 6.58 -19.41
N ALA A 235 12.00 7.39 -20.12
CA ALA A 235 13.45 7.36 -20.02
C ALA A 235 13.91 7.66 -18.58
N PHE A 236 13.30 8.65 -17.91
CA PHE A 236 13.62 8.97 -16.52
C PHE A 236 13.23 7.85 -15.54
N ARG A 237 12.05 7.22 -15.69
CA ARG A 237 11.70 6.01 -14.92
C ARG A 237 12.68 4.87 -15.18
N SER A 238 13.12 4.69 -16.42
CA SER A 238 14.12 3.68 -16.79
C SER A 238 15.48 3.94 -16.14
N VAL A 239 15.85 5.21 -15.91
CA VAL A 239 17.03 5.60 -15.12
C VAL A 239 16.86 5.22 -13.64
N GLU A 240 15.69 5.45 -13.04
CA GLU A 240 15.39 5.01 -11.67
C GLU A 240 15.43 3.45 -11.55
N ASP A 241 14.88 2.73 -12.54
CA ASP A 241 14.94 1.26 -12.61
C ASP A 241 16.38 0.72 -12.65
N ILE A 242 17.28 1.36 -13.41
CA ILE A 242 18.70 1.00 -13.49
C ILE A 242 19.38 1.18 -12.14
N GLN A 243 19.15 2.31 -11.46
CA GLN A 243 19.78 2.59 -10.17
C GLN A 243 19.28 1.64 -9.07
N ALA A 244 18.01 1.25 -9.10
CA ALA A 244 17.47 0.22 -8.20
C ALA A 244 18.18 -1.14 -8.39
N LEU A 245 18.47 -1.54 -9.64
CA LEU A 245 19.24 -2.76 -9.93
C LEU A 245 20.70 -2.67 -9.48
N ILE A 246 21.37 -1.53 -9.68
CA ILE A 246 22.75 -1.31 -9.21
C ILE A 246 22.82 -1.39 -7.67
N ALA A 247 21.86 -0.77 -6.98
CA ALA A 247 21.76 -0.82 -5.51
C ALA A 247 21.49 -2.25 -4.99
N LEU A 248 20.64 -3.03 -5.68
CA LEU A 248 20.37 -4.43 -5.36
C LEU A 248 21.61 -5.31 -5.56
N GLY A 249 22.33 -5.13 -6.68
CA GLY A 249 23.47 -5.96 -7.06
C GLY A 249 24.78 -5.66 -6.33
N LYS A 250 24.92 -4.48 -5.71
CA LYS A 250 26.13 -3.99 -5.00
C LYS A 250 27.45 -3.97 -5.80
N ARG A 251 27.42 -4.39 -7.07
CA ARG A 251 28.57 -4.44 -7.99
C ARG A 251 28.41 -3.37 -9.07
N GLN A 252 29.50 -2.65 -9.36
CA GLN A 252 29.53 -1.69 -10.47
C GLN A 252 29.36 -2.40 -11.83
N PRO A 253 28.46 -1.92 -12.71
CA PRO A 253 28.26 -2.50 -14.05
C PRO A 253 29.43 -2.19 -15.00
N LYS A 254 29.45 -2.86 -16.16
CA LYS A 254 30.43 -2.66 -17.24
C LYS A 254 30.56 -1.16 -17.58
N GLN A 255 31.79 -0.62 -17.58
CA GLN A 255 32.03 0.82 -17.79
C GLN A 255 31.50 1.34 -19.14
N GLN A 256 31.51 0.50 -20.19
CA GLN A 256 30.88 0.78 -21.49
C GLN A 256 29.40 1.14 -21.35
N MET A 257 28.65 0.37 -20.56
CA MET A 257 27.22 0.59 -20.33
C MET A 257 26.98 1.85 -19.49
N MET A 258 27.90 2.17 -18.56
CA MET A 258 27.90 3.46 -17.85
C MET A 258 28.14 4.64 -18.80
N ALA A 259 29.07 4.54 -19.76
CA ALA A 259 29.27 5.58 -20.75
C ALA A 259 28.01 5.81 -21.60
N THR A 260 27.34 4.75 -22.06
CA THR A 260 26.03 4.85 -22.75
C THR A 260 24.95 5.46 -21.85
N TYR A 261 24.88 5.06 -20.58
CA TYR A 261 23.94 5.61 -19.60
C TYR A 261 24.12 7.12 -19.39
N TYR A 262 25.34 7.59 -19.10
CA TYR A 262 25.58 9.03 -18.92
C TYR A 262 25.40 9.83 -20.22
N SER A 263 25.64 9.22 -21.40
CA SER A 263 25.31 9.80 -22.72
C SER A 263 23.80 10.00 -22.93
N ARG A 264 22.95 9.08 -22.45
CA ARG A 264 21.49 9.30 -22.43
C ARG A 264 21.05 10.24 -21.32
N LEU A 265 21.76 10.29 -20.20
CA LEU A 265 21.46 11.16 -19.08
C LEU A 265 21.72 12.65 -19.41
N THR A 266 22.76 12.98 -20.20
CA THR A 266 22.95 14.35 -20.71
C THR A 266 21.85 14.75 -21.71
N GLN A 267 21.38 13.83 -22.56
CA GLN A 267 20.22 14.09 -23.43
C GLN A 267 18.96 14.43 -22.61
N ILE A 268 18.65 13.63 -21.57
CA ILE A 268 17.52 13.87 -20.67
C ILE A 268 17.65 15.21 -19.93
N PHE A 269 18.81 15.50 -19.35
CA PHE A 269 18.98 16.74 -18.56
C PHE A 269 19.00 18.00 -19.42
N ALA A 270 19.51 17.96 -20.65
CA ALA A 270 19.40 19.04 -21.62
C ALA A 270 17.93 19.38 -21.93
N VAL A 271 17.11 18.37 -22.27
CA VAL A 271 15.68 18.56 -22.58
C VAL A 271 14.91 19.05 -21.35
N SER A 272 15.25 18.59 -20.14
CA SER A 272 14.66 19.09 -18.88
C SER A 272 15.15 20.48 -18.45
N GLN A 273 16.03 21.12 -19.24
CA GLN A 273 16.69 22.40 -18.93
C GLN A 273 17.44 22.42 -17.57
N SER A 274 17.86 21.25 -17.08
CA SER A 274 18.51 21.09 -15.77
C SER A 274 20.03 21.17 -15.90
N TYR A 275 20.54 22.35 -16.24
CA TYR A 275 21.95 22.58 -16.59
C TYR A 275 22.95 22.12 -15.51
N LEU A 276 22.57 22.16 -14.22
CA LEU A 276 23.38 21.66 -13.11
C LEU A 276 23.64 20.15 -13.22
N TYR A 277 22.58 19.35 -13.32
CA TYR A 277 22.70 17.89 -13.42
C TYR A 277 23.24 17.46 -14.80
N HIS A 278 22.95 18.22 -15.85
CA HIS A 278 23.56 18.07 -17.18
C HIS A 278 25.08 18.15 -17.13
N ALA A 279 25.64 19.17 -16.47
CA ALA A 279 27.09 19.33 -16.32
C ALA A 279 27.72 18.21 -15.47
N TYR A 280 27.05 17.76 -14.41
CA TYR A 280 27.49 16.58 -13.64
C TYR A 280 27.44 15.29 -14.47
N ALA A 281 26.43 15.11 -15.31
CA ALA A 281 26.34 13.96 -16.22
C ALA A 281 27.46 13.97 -17.26
N TRP A 282 27.80 15.14 -17.83
CA TRP A 282 28.98 15.31 -18.69
C TRP A 282 30.28 14.99 -17.96
N LEU A 283 30.44 15.46 -16.72
CA LEU A 283 31.64 15.19 -15.91
C LEU A 283 31.80 13.68 -15.63
N LYS A 284 30.71 12.98 -15.31
CA LYS A 284 30.71 11.51 -15.16
C LYS A 284 31.03 10.83 -16.48
N LEU A 285 30.39 11.26 -17.57
CA LEU A 285 30.58 10.72 -18.92
C LEU A 285 32.03 10.83 -19.41
N PHE A 286 32.69 11.97 -19.20
CA PHE A 286 34.11 12.17 -19.49
C PHE A 286 35.01 11.24 -18.68
N ASN A 287 34.73 11.07 -17.38
CA ASN A 287 35.51 10.17 -16.54
C ASN A 287 35.34 8.70 -16.95
N PHE A 288 34.12 8.25 -17.26
CA PHE A 288 33.87 6.88 -17.73
C PHE A 288 34.39 6.63 -19.15
N SER A 289 34.31 7.59 -20.08
CA SER A 289 34.86 7.41 -21.43
C SER A 289 36.39 7.31 -21.39
N ARG A 290 37.05 8.16 -20.59
CA ARG A 290 38.51 8.15 -20.38
C ARG A 290 39.01 6.90 -19.63
N SER A 291 38.23 6.32 -18.72
CA SER A 291 38.62 5.09 -18.01
C SER A 291 38.42 3.82 -18.85
N TYR A 292 37.36 3.79 -19.68
CA TYR A 292 37.00 2.63 -20.49
C TYR A 292 37.74 2.60 -21.83
N ASN A 293 37.69 3.68 -22.61
CA ASN A 293 38.09 3.67 -24.01
C ASN A 293 39.50 4.27 -24.21
N LYS A 294 40.51 3.39 -24.20
CA LYS A 294 41.91 3.75 -24.51
C LYS A 294 42.14 4.19 -25.97
N ASN A 295 41.18 3.93 -26.86
CA ASN A 295 41.26 4.25 -28.29
C ASN A 295 40.49 5.53 -28.64
N LEU A 296 39.99 6.27 -27.64
CA LEU A 296 39.28 7.54 -27.82
C LEU A 296 40.24 8.63 -28.30
N THR A 297 39.89 9.40 -29.33
CA THR A 297 40.85 10.33 -29.94
C THR A 297 41.13 11.56 -29.05
N GLY A 298 42.26 12.23 -29.30
CA GLY A 298 42.57 13.51 -28.66
C GLY A 298 41.49 14.57 -28.94
N SER A 299 40.94 14.59 -30.16
CA SER A 299 39.81 15.44 -30.54
C SER A 299 38.51 15.07 -29.80
N ASP A 300 38.19 13.79 -29.64
CA ASP A 300 36.98 13.38 -28.90
C ASP A 300 37.09 13.77 -27.42
N THR A 301 38.22 13.48 -26.78
CA THR A 301 38.46 13.84 -25.36
C THR A 301 38.45 15.35 -25.14
N GLN A 302 39.03 16.13 -26.05
CA GLN A 302 38.96 17.60 -26.05
C GLN A 302 37.51 18.11 -26.19
N MET A 303 36.71 17.55 -27.09
CA MET A 303 35.32 17.97 -27.30
C MET A 303 34.40 17.57 -26.14
N MET A 304 34.65 16.42 -25.50
CA MET A 304 33.98 16.05 -24.25
C MET A 304 34.36 16.99 -23.10
N ALA A 305 35.66 17.30 -22.91
CA ALA A 305 36.11 18.26 -21.90
C ALA A 305 35.54 19.66 -22.14
N THR A 306 35.46 20.09 -23.41
CA THR A 306 34.82 21.36 -23.82
C THR A 306 33.34 21.37 -23.45
N SER A 307 32.62 20.26 -23.65
CA SER A 307 31.22 20.12 -23.26
C SER A 307 31.04 20.21 -21.74
N VAL A 308 31.94 19.62 -20.93
CA VAL A 308 31.93 19.78 -19.46
C VAL A 308 32.08 21.26 -19.08
N VAL A 309 33.08 21.95 -19.62
CA VAL A 309 33.33 23.37 -19.28
C VAL A 309 32.17 24.26 -19.72
N LEU A 310 31.71 24.18 -20.98
CA LEU A 310 30.57 24.97 -21.48
C LEU A 310 29.28 24.67 -20.72
N ALA A 311 29.01 23.41 -20.35
CA ALA A 311 27.86 23.06 -19.52
C ALA A 311 27.95 23.68 -18.12
N THR A 312 29.11 23.66 -17.45
CA THR A 312 29.27 24.30 -16.13
C THR A 312 29.17 25.82 -16.17
N LEU A 313 29.71 26.47 -17.21
CA LEU A 313 29.59 27.92 -17.40
C LEU A 313 28.14 28.34 -17.68
N SER A 314 27.37 27.49 -18.36
CA SER A 314 25.94 27.68 -18.64
C SER A 314 25.04 27.59 -17.39
N ILE A 315 25.56 27.17 -16.24
CA ILE A 315 24.77 27.10 -15.00
C ILE A 315 24.59 28.53 -14.44
N VAL A 316 23.33 28.96 -14.33
CA VAL A 316 22.91 30.21 -13.67
C VAL A 316 23.40 30.19 -12.21
N PRO A 317 23.99 31.29 -11.68
CA PRO A 317 24.60 31.31 -10.35
C PRO A 317 23.61 31.30 -9.16
N TYR A 318 22.30 31.34 -9.42
CA TYR A 318 21.20 31.20 -8.46
C TYR A 318 20.22 30.13 -8.93
N ASP A 319 19.49 29.48 -8.00
CA ASP A 319 18.45 28.50 -8.36
C ASP A 319 17.06 29.15 -8.32
N ARG A 320 16.34 29.03 -9.43
CA ARG A 320 14.96 29.51 -9.58
C ARG A 320 13.94 28.71 -8.76
N GLN A 321 14.31 27.51 -8.28
CA GLN A 321 13.38 26.58 -7.64
C GLN A 321 13.29 26.75 -6.12
N LEU A 322 14.33 27.31 -5.49
CA LEU A 322 14.44 27.51 -4.03
C LEU A 322 13.57 28.66 -3.50
N PHE A 323 13.28 29.66 -4.33
CA PHE A 323 12.65 30.90 -3.89
C PHE A 323 11.14 30.78 -3.67
N GLY A 324 10.63 31.41 -2.60
CA GLY A 324 9.23 31.32 -2.18
C GLY A 324 8.87 30.02 -1.43
N ARG A 325 9.77 29.03 -1.35
CA ARG A 325 9.56 27.76 -0.62
C ARG A 325 9.94 27.92 0.86
N VAL A 326 9.12 28.64 1.62
CA VAL A 326 9.33 28.85 3.07
C VAL A 326 8.82 27.69 3.92
N ASP A 327 7.87 26.89 3.39
CA ASP A 327 7.25 25.78 4.12
C ASP A 327 8.21 24.60 4.35
N GLU A 328 8.31 24.14 5.60
CA GLU A 328 9.07 22.95 6.01
C GLU A 328 8.89 21.71 5.10
N PRO A 329 7.67 21.26 4.73
CA PRO A 329 7.49 20.13 3.81
C PRO A 329 8.03 20.37 2.38
N SER A 330 8.10 21.64 1.93
CA SER A 330 8.71 21.98 0.63
C SER A 330 10.22 21.76 0.63
N HIS A 331 10.89 22.03 1.75
CA HIS A 331 12.31 21.74 1.93
C HIS A 331 12.61 20.25 2.08
N GLU A 332 11.73 19.48 2.73
CA GLU A 332 11.90 18.01 2.81
C GLU A 332 11.78 17.36 1.42
N GLN A 333 10.77 17.72 0.64
CA GLN A 333 10.60 17.22 -0.74
C GLN A 333 11.79 17.61 -1.64
N GLU A 334 12.34 18.80 -1.47
CA GLU A 334 13.51 19.28 -2.21
C GLU A 334 14.79 18.54 -1.81
N LYS A 335 14.98 18.26 -0.52
CA LYS A 335 16.06 17.43 0.01
C LYS A 335 15.98 15.99 -0.53
N GLU A 336 14.80 15.36 -0.50
CA GLU A 336 14.58 14.04 -1.11
C GLU A 336 14.89 14.04 -2.61
N ARG A 337 14.40 15.03 -3.35
CA ARG A 337 14.68 15.18 -4.79
C ARG A 337 16.18 15.31 -5.05
N THR A 338 16.88 16.15 -4.28
CA THR A 338 18.33 16.37 -4.41
C THR A 338 19.11 15.09 -4.14
N ILE A 339 18.75 14.35 -3.08
CA ILE A 339 19.35 13.05 -2.77
C ILE A 339 19.09 12.04 -3.89
N ARG A 340 17.87 12.01 -4.45
CA ARG A 340 17.52 11.14 -5.58
C ARG A 340 18.35 11.47 -6.82
N MET A 341 18.55 12.75 -7.14
CA MET A 341 19.38 13.17 -8.29
C MET A 341 20.86 12.85 -8.07
N ALA A 342 21.37 12.99 -6.83
CA ALA A 342 22.74 12.60 -6.49
C ALA A 342 22.96 11.10 -6.71
N ASN A 343 22.03 10.26 -6.24
CA ASN A 343 22.08 8.81 -6.48
C ASN A 343 22.05 8.48 -7.99
N ILE A 344 21.18 9.14 -8.77
CA ILE A 344 21.10 8.99 -10.25
C ILE A 344 22.40 9.39 -10.96
N LEU A 345 23.11 10.40 -10.46
CA LEU A 345 24.42 10.83 -10.94
C LEU A 345 25.59 10.00 -10.36
N GLY A 346 25.31 8.96 -9.58
CA GLY A 346 26.33 8.12 -8.95
C GLY A 346 27.19 8.88 -7.92
N PHE A 347 26.58 9.78 -7.14
CA PHE A 347 27.17 10.41 -5.96
C PHE A 347 26.42 9.93 -4.71
N SER A 348 27.12 9.22 -3.83
CA SER A 348 26.55 8.74 -2.56
C SER A 348 26.36 9.89 -1.58
N VAL A 349 25.11 10.17 -1.18
CA VAL A 349 24.83 11.09 -0.08
C VAL A 349 25.04 10.38 1.25
N ASP A 350 26.21 10.56 1.84
CA ASP A 350 26.44 10.19 3.23
C ASP A 350 25.50 10.98 4.15
N LYS A 351 24.83 10.29 5.08
CA LYS A 351 23.93 10.91 6.08
C LYS A 351 24.62 11.93 7.04
N ARG A 352 25.93 12.11 6.91
CA ARG A 352 26.78 13.06 7.66
C ARG A 352 27.26 14.25 6.84
N MET A 353 27.07 14.22 5.52
CA MET A 353 27.42 15.32 4.62
C MET A 353 26.19 16.18 4.33
N ASP A 354 26.36 17.49 4.28
CA ASP A 354 25.27 18.39 3.90
C ASP A 354 24.86 18.13 2.46
N TYR A 355 23.63 17.65 2.24
CA TYR A 355 23.09 17.35 0.91
C TYR A 355 23.19 18.56 -0.05
N ARG A 356 23.15 19.78 0.50
CA ARG A 356 23.31 21.06 -0.23
C ARG A 356 24.72 21.30 -0.77
N SER A 357 25.75 20.57 -0.31
CA SER A 357 27.15 20.73 -0.76
C SER A 357 27.49 19.91 -2.01
N ILE A 358 26.85 18.73 -2.15
CA ILE A 358 27.28 17.65 -3.05
C ILE A 358 27.05 17.99 -4.53
N LEU A 359 25.91 18.63 -4.84
CA LEU A 359 25.53 19.02 -6.19
C LEU A 359 25.48 20.56 -6.30
N THR A 360 26.64 21.19 -6.51
CA THR A 360 26.78 22.66 -6.56
C THR A 360 27.67 23.11 -7.73
N ARG A 361 27.40 24.31 -8.25
CA ARG A 361 28.23 24.96 -9.28
C ARG A 361 29.68 25.17 -8.80
N SER A 362 29.88 25.42 -7.50
CA SER A 362 31.20 25.52 -6.86
C SER A 362 31.94 24.18 -6.78
N ALA A 363 31.26 23.09 -6.41
CA ALA A 363 31.87 21.75 -6.44
C ALA A 363 32.23 21.29 -7.87
N LEU A 364 31.41 21.64 -8.88
CA LEU A 364 31.75 21.44 -10.29
C LEU A 364 33.00 22.21 -10.72
N VAL A 365 33.08 23.50 -10.40
CA VAL A 365 34.26 24.34 -10.69
C VAL A 365 35.51 23.80 -9.99
N SER A 366 35.40 23.39 -8.72
CA SER A 366 36.48 22.73 -7.98
C SER A 366 36.92 21.41 -8.63
N SER A 367 35.97 20.63 -9.16
CA SER A 367 36.25 19.37 -9.87
C SER A 367 36.93 19.58 -11.23
N ILE A 368 36.56 20.64 -11.96
CA ILE A 368 37.24 21.03 -13.22
C ILE A 368 38.70 21.37 -12.96
N ASN A 369 38.97 22.13 -11.89
CA ASN A 369 40.31 22.53 -11.50
C ASN A 369 41.15 21.34 -11.01
N SER A 370 40.59 20.47 -10.16
CA SER A 370 41.32 19.31 -9.62
C SER A 370 41.59 18.21 -10.66
N MET A 371 40.73 18.07 -11.69
CA MET A 371 40.98 17.19 -12.83
C MET A 371 41.84 17.83 -13.94
N ASN A 372 42.27 19.08 -13.77
CA ASN A 372 42.99 19.90 -14.75
C ASN A 372 42.34 19.88 -16.16
N LEU A 373 41.01 19.92 -16.21
CA LEU A 373 40.23 19.85 -17.46
C LEU A 373 40.54 21.02 -18.42
N LEU A 374 40.93 22.18 -17.87
CA LEU A 374 41.30 23.38 -18.62
C LEU A 374 42.53 23.18 -19.54
N SER A 375 43.39 22.20 -19.27
CA SER A 375 44.53 21.86 -20.13
C SER A 375 44.11 21.23 -21.47
N LEU A 376 43.01 20.47 -21.48
CA LEU A 376 42.52 19.72 -22.64
C LEU A 376 41.63 20.55 -23.58
N VAL A 377 41.10 21.66 -23.07
CA VAL A 377 40.07 22.50 -23.71
C VAL A 377 40.72 23.55 -24.65
N PRO A 378 40.08 23.93 -25.79
CA PRO A 378 40.59 24.97 -26.68
C PRO A 378 40.78 26.32 -25.98
N ALA A 379 41.77 27.11 -26.44
CA ALA A 379 42.17 28.37 -25.82
C ALA A 379 41.00 29.38 -25.68
N GLU A 380 40.10 29.45 -26.66
CA GLU A 380 38.90 30.31 -26.63
C GLU A 380 37.99 30.00 -25.43
N VAL A 381 37.76 28.72 -25.14
CA VAL A 381 36.87 28.28 -24.05
C VAL A 381 37.59 28.36 -22.69
N ARG A 382 38.92 28.26 -22.66
CA ARG A 382 39.73 28.58 -21.48
C ARG A 382 39.62 30.07 -21.13
N ALA A 383 39.79 30.96 -22.10
CA ALA A 383 39.62 32.41 -21.90
C ALA A 383 38.19 32.75 -21.44
N ALA A 384 37.16 32.15 -22.06
CA ALA A 384 35.77 32.31 -21.62
C ALA A 384 35.52 31.83 -20.17
N TYR A 385 36.20 30.77 -19.73
CA TYR A 385 36.15 30.29 -18.35
C TYR A 385 36.83 31.27 -17.38
N GLU A 386 38.03 31.74 -17.70
CA GLU A 386 38.81 32.68 -16.89
C GLU A 386 38.08 34.03 -16.73
N LEU A 387 37.52 34.57 -17.82
CA LEU A 387 36.67 35.76 -17.84
C LEU A 387 35.43 35.63 -16.92
N LEU A 388 34.73 34.48 -16.97
CA LEU A 388 33.49 34.28 -16.24
C LEU A 388 33.66 33.84 -14.78
N THR A 389 34.85 33.34 -14.38
CA THR A 389 35.09 32.81 -13.03
C THR A 389 36.12 33.61 -12.23
N SER A 390 37.26 33.93 -12.84
CA SER A 390 38.45 34.44 -12.15
C SER A 390 38.64 35.94 -12.30
N GLU A 391 38.46 36.49 -13.51
CA GLU A 391 38.68 37.91 -13.76
C GLU A 391 37.61 38.82 -13.14
N PHE A 392 38.02 40.06 -12.86
CA PHE A 392 37.18 41.16 -12.39
C PHE A 392 37.36 42.37 -13.32
N ASN A 393 36.61 42.41 -14.42
CA ASN A 393 36.78 43.38 -15.52
C ASN A 393 35.42 43.86 -16.06
N PRO A 394 34.59 44.55 -15.25
CA PRO A 394 33.16 44.78 -15.56
C PRO A 394 32.88 45.54 -16.86
N LEU A 395 33.78 46.42 -17.31
CA LEU A 395 33.60 47.26 -18.51
C LEU A 395 34.04 46.59 -19.82
N GLU A 396 34.82 45.51 -19.72
CA GLU A 396 35.40 44.79 -20.86
C GLU A 396 34.89 43.35 -21.01
N LEU A 397 34.41 42.73 -19.92
CA LEU A 397 33.96 41.32 -19.89
C LEU A 397 33.06 40.96 -21.07
N CYS A 398 31.98 41.71 -21.29
CA CYS A 398 31.04 41.44 -22.38
C CYS A 398 31.65 41.68 -23.76
N LYS A 399 32.55 42.65 -23.92
CA LYS A 399 33.23 42.96 -25.20
C LYS A 399 34.28 41.92 -25.57
N LYS A 400 35.02 41.39 -24.58
CA LYS A 400 35.99 40.31 -24.75
C LYS A 400 35.31 38.96 -24.99
N LEU A 401 34.13 38.74 -24.41
CA LEU A 401 33.38 37.49 -24.55
C LEU A 401 32.58 37.40 -25.86
N ASP A 402 32.09 38.52 -26.40
CA ASP A 402 31.30 38.54 -27.66
C ASP A 402 31.97 37.81 -28.84
N PRO A 403 33.24 38.10 -29.23
CA PRO A 403 33.90 37.36 -30.31
C PRO A 403 34.16 35.87 -29.98
N LEU A 404 34.24 35.51 -28.70
CA LEU A 404 34.38 34.10 -28.26
C LEU A 404 33.02 33.36 -28.31
N LEU A 405 31.90 34.05 -28.14
CA LEU A 405 30.57 33.48 -28.35
C LEU A 405 30.30 33.36 -29.85
N ALA A 406 30.70 34.35 -30.65
CA ALA A 406 30.65 34.29 -32.10
C ALA A 406 31.54 33.15 -32.67
N SER A 407 32.74 32.90 -32.12
CA SER A 407 33.56 31.77 -32.57
C SER A 407 32.95 30.41 -32.22
N LEU A 408 32.19 30.32 -31.12
CA LEU A 408 31.43 29.12 -30.74
C LEU A 408 30.17 28.92 -31.60
N GLU A 409 29.48 30.00 -31.99
CA GLU A 409 28.37 29.96 -32.97
C GLU A 409 28.90 29.57 -34.36
N VAL A 410 29.95 30.22 -34.85
CA VAL A 410 30.54 29.98 -36.18
C VAL A 410 31.22 28.62 -36.28
N ARG A 411 31.88 28.10 -35.23
CA ARG A 411 32.39 26.72 -35.22
C ARG A 411 31.25 25.68 -35.28
N GLY A 412 30.02 26.06 -34.90
CA GLY A 412 28.81 25.27 -35.16
C GLY A 412 28.27 25.37 -36.60
N ALA A 413 28.68 26.38 -37.37
CA ALA A 413 28.19 26.65 -38.73
C ALA A 413 29.21 26.35 -39.86
N ALA A 414 30.51 26.29 -39.55
CA ALA A 414 31.61 26.21 -40.51
C ALA A 414 31.76 24.88 -41.31
N ARG A 415 30.77 23.99 -41.22
CA ARG A 415 30.48 22.95 -42.23
C ARG A 415 29.02 23.10 -42.62
N GLY A 416 28.79 23.85 -43.69
CA GLY A 416 27.49 24.49 -43.94
C GLY A 416 26.33 23.53 -44.18
N CYS A 417 25.39 23.49 -43.23
CA CYS A 417 23.99 23.25 -43.53
C CYS A 417 23.11 23.95 -42.49
N VAL A 418 22.20 24.83 -42.94
CA VAL A 418 21.25 25.50 -42.05
C VAL A 418 20.08 24.54 -41.79
N VAL A 419 20.23 23.73 -40.74
CA VAL A 419 19.20 23.16 -39.83
C VAL A 419 19.91 22.10 -38.96
N GLY A 420 20.35 22.53 -37.77
CA GLY A 420 20.67 21.66 -36.63
C GLY A 420 21.59 20.45 -36.86
N ILE A 421 22.84 20.65 -37.31
CA ILE A 421 23.85 19.57 -37.37
C ILE A 421 25.02 19.83 -36.41
N SER A 422 25.40 18.77 -35.71
CA SER A 422 26.50 18.62 -34.76
C SER A 422 27.88 18.59 -35.44
N SER A 423 28.94 18.70 -34.63
CA SER A 423 30.20 18.02 -35.00
C SER A 423 30.04 16.52 -34.71
N PRO A 424 30.10 15.62 -35.72
CA PRO A 424 30.04 14.19 -35.48
C PRO A 424 31.33 13.73 -34.81
N MET A 425 31.21 12.96 -33.72
CA MET A 425 32.35 12.35 -33.03
C MET A 425 32.80 11.06 -33.74
N SER A 426 33.95 10.52 -33.35
CA SER A 426 34.36 9.17 -33.77
C SER A 426 33.31 8.12 -33.39
N ALA A 427 33.17 7.06 -34.18
CA ALA A 427 32.27 5.93 -33.89
C ALA A 427 32.60 5.21 -32.56
N ALA A 428 33.79 5.47 -31.99
CA ALA A 428 34.21 5.00 -30.67
C ALA A 428 33.72 5.89 -29.50
N SER A 429 33.05 7.02 -29.79
CA SER A 429 32.44 7.90 -28.79
C SER A 429 31.03 7.40 -28.38
N PRO A 430 30.67 7.43 -27.08
CA PRO A 430 29.31 7.12 -26.63
C PRO A 430 28.28 8.21 -27.00
N VAL A 431 28.70 9.36 -27.53
CA VAL A 431 27.82 10.44 -27.99
C VAL A 431 28.09 10.68 -29.48
N LYS A 432 27.05 10.56 -30.31
CA LYS A 432 27.14 10.82 -31.75
C LYS A 432 27.31 12.33 -32.04
N ASP A 433 26.53 13.15 -31.33
CA ASP A 433 26.23 14.53 -31.70
C ASP A 433 26.39 15.50 -30.53
N LEU A 434 27.28 16.49 -30.66
CA LEU A 434 27.47 17.57 -29.69
C LEU A 434 26.96 18.90 -30.27
N ALA A 435 25.75 19.31 -29.89
CA ALA A 435 25.19 20.61 -30.23
C ALA A 435 25.76 21.72 -29.32
N MET A 436 26.96 22.22 -29.60
CA MET A 436 27.60 23.28 -28.79
C MET A 436 26.77 24.59 -28.73
N GLY A 437 26.04 24.91 -29.81
CA GLY A 437 25.18 26.09 -29.88
C GLY A 437 24.10 26.18 -28.79
N GLN A 438 23.66 25.04 -28.22
CA GLN A 438 22.65 25.02 -27.15
C GLN A 438 23.09 25.77 -25.89
N TYR A 439 24.40 25.93 -25.68
CA TYR A 439 24.96 26.62 -24.52
C TYR A 439 24.99 28.14 -24.69
N VAL A 440 25.01 28.66 -25.91
CA VAL A 440 25.34 30.08 -26.17
C VAL A 440 24.29 31.03 -25.59
N ALA A 441 23.00 30.70 -25.68
CA ALA A 441 21.93 31.49 -25.04
C ALA A 441 22.07 31.54 -23.51
N SER A 442 22.49 30.45 -22.88
CA SER A 442 22.74 30.37 -21.43
C SER A 442 24.02 31.11 -21.03
N LEU A 443 25.07 31.05 -21.86
CA LEU A 443 26.33 31.78 -21.66
C LEU A 443 26.14 33.30 -21.80
N LYS A 444 25.37 33.77 -22.79
CA LYS A 444 24.98 35.19 -22.95
C LYS A 444 24.28 35.70 -21.68
N ARG A 445 23.36 34.92 -21.09
CA ARG A 445 22.73 35.24 -19.79
C ARG A 445 23.71 35.20 -18.61
N ALA A 446 24.54 34.16 -18.49
CA ALA A 446 25.52 34.03 -17.42
C ALA A 446 26.56 35.17 -17.42
N ALA A 447 26.95 35.65 -18.61
CA ALA A 447 27.83 36.80 -18.78
C ALA A 447 27.20 38.10 -18.28
N VAL A 448 25.94 38.38 -18.65
CA VAL A 448 25.17 39.53 -18.15
C VAL A 448 25.08 39.49 -16.62
N LEU A 449 24.77 38.33 -16.04
CA LEU A 449 24.71 38.16 -14.58
C LEU A 449 26.07 38.39 -13.89
N ARG A 450 27.18 37.90 -14.47
CA ARG A 450 28.54 38.14 -13.96
C ARG A 450 28.92 39.62 -14.06
N ALA A 451 28.63 40.28 -15.17
CA ALA A 451 28.88 41.70 -15.37
C ALA A 451 28.08 42.55 -14.37
N LEU A 452 26.77 42.32 -14.24
CA LEU A 452 25.91 43.01 -13.27
C LEU A 452 26.38 42.81 -11.83
N LYS A 453 26.88 41.61 -11.46
CA LYS A 453 27.41 41.38 -10.12
C LYS A 453 28.69 42.19 -9.87
N GLN A 454 29.64 42.19 -10.81
CA GLN A 454 30.86 43.02 -10.73
C GLN A 454 30.53 44.52 -10.69
N LEU A 455 29.58 44.99 -11.52
CA LEU A 455 29.10 46.37 -11.50
C LEU A 455 28.49 46.74 -10.14
N SER A 456 27.69 45.86 -9.52
CA SER A 456 27.08 46.09 -8.19
C SER A 456 28.07 46.14 -7.02
N GLU A 457 29.31 45.70 -7.23
CA GLU A 457 30.39 45.79 -6.23
C GLU A 457 31.13 47.13 -6.30
N VAL A 458 31.14 47.80 -7.47
CA VAL A 458 31.88 49.04 -7.76
C VAL A 458 30.96 50.28 -7.80
N TYR A 459 29.81 50.19 -8.46
CA TYR A 459 28.91 51.32 -8.72
C TYR A 459 27.73 51.34 -7.74
N SER A 460 27.32 52.53 -7.31
CA SER A 460 26.05 52.73 -6.59
C SER A 460 24.89 53.09 -7.54
N THR A 461 25.19 53.80 -8.62
CA THR A 461 24.24 54.24 -9.64
C THR A 461 24.87 54.19 -11.03
N MET A 462 24.09 53.89 -12.07
CA MET A 462 24.53 53.84 -13.47
C MET A 462 23.36 54.15 -14.42
N THR A 463 23.60 54.61 -15.65
CA THR A 463 22.49 54.82 -16.61
C THR A 463 22.13 53.55 -17.38
N ILE A 464 20.87 53.44 -17.80
CA ILE A 464 20.38 52.35 -18.67
C ILE A 464 21.08 52.38 -20.03
N ALA A 465 21.34 53.57 -20.58
CA ALA A 465 22.03 53.75 -21.86
C ALA A 465 23.50 53.28 -21.83
N GLU A 466 24.16 53.35 -20.67
CA GLU A 466 25.51 52.78 -20.50
C GLU A 466 25.47 51.26 -20.38
N LEU A 467 24.50 50.68 -19.65
CA LEU A 467 24.34 49.22 -19.59
C LEU A 467 24.11 48.62 -20.99
N ALA A 468 23.26 49.25 -21.81
CA ALA A 468 23.01 48.83 -23.19
C ALA A 468 24.28 48.90 -24.07
N LYS A 469 25.15 49.89 -23.86
CA LYS A 469 26.46 50.00 -24.56
C LYS A 469 27.50 48.99 -24.07
N LEU A 470 27.35 48.46 -22.85
CA LEU A 470 28.24 47.44 -22.28
C LEU A 470 27.89 46.02 -22.75
N VAL A 471 26.64 45.74 -23.11
CA VAL A 471 26.16 44.42 -23.55
C VAL A 471 25.74 44.45 -25.03
N PRO A 472 26.68 44.35 -25.99
CA PRO A 472 26.36 44.49 -27.42
C PRO A 472 25.53 43.31 -28.00
N PHE A 473 25.64 42.12 -27.42
CA PHE A 473 25.07 40.88 -27.95
C PHE A 473 23.62 40.57 -27.53
N MET A 474 22.95 41.46 -26.79
CA MET A 474 21.61 41.22 -26.23
C MET A 474 20.83 42.54 -26.17
N PRO A 475 19.57 42.61 -26.68
CA PRO A 475 18.77 43.82 -26.61
C PRO A 475 18.41 44.16 -25.16
N PHE A 476 18.22 45.44 -24.85
CA PHE A 476 18.00 45.87 -23.46
C PHE A 476 16.80 45.19 -22.79
N GLY A 477 15.72 44.88 -23.51
CA GLY A 477 14.56 44.17 -22.93
C GLY A 477 14.88 42.75 -22.43
N ASP A 478 15.80 42.03 -23.09
CA ASP A 478 16.28 40.72 -22.60
C ASP A 478 17.23 40.89 -21.40
N VAL A 479 18.08 41.93 -21.41
CA VAL A 479 18.93 42.30 -20.26
C VAL A 479 18.07 42.68 -19.05
N GLU A 480 16.99 43.42 -19.26
CA GLU A 480 16.02 43.81 -18.25
C GLU A 480 15.27 42.59 -17.69
N ALA A 481 14.84 41.66 -18.55
CA ALA A 481 14.24 40.40 -18.10
C ALA A 481 15.22 39.56 -17.24
N VAL A 482 16.51 39.51 -17.61
CA VAL A 482 17.56 38.86 -16.82
C VAL A 482 17.84 39.60 -15.50
N VAL A 483 17.78 40.93 -15.50
CA VAL A 483 17.85 41.78 -14.30
C VAL A 483 16.70 41.48 -13.34
N VAL A 484 15.45 41.49 -13.82
CA VAL A 484 14.26 41.26 -12.99
C VAL A 484 14.28 39.84 -12.42
N ASP A 485 14.72 38.84 -13.19
CA ASP A 485 14.94 37.48 -12.71
C ASP A 485 16.00 37.44 -11.59
N ALA A 486 17.14 38.10 -11.78
CA ALA A 486 18.23 38.15 -10.79
C ALA A 486 17.86 38.88 -9.49
N VAL A 487 17.03 39.92 -9.56
CA VAL A 487 16.50 40.63 -8.39
C VAL A 487 15.43 39.79 -7.69
N LYS A 488 14.55 39.14 -8.46
CA LYS A 488 13.50 38.24 -7.92
C LYS A 488 14.06 37.05 -7.13
N TYR A 489 15.26 36.56 -7.48
CA TYR A 489 15.90 35.42 -6.82
C TYR A 489 17.03 35.83 -5.85
N ASP A 490 16.98 37.04 -5.29
CA ASP A 490 17.93 37.62 -4.30
C ASP A 490 19.43 37.60 -4.71
N TYR A 491 19.75 37.30 -5.96
CA TYR A 491 21.14 37.27 -6.45
C TYR A 491 21.75 38.68 -6.56
N LEU A 492 20.92 39.66 -6.89
CA LEU A 492 21.30 41.05 -7.13
C LEU A 492 20.31 42.00 -6.45
N GLN A 493 20.78 42.83 -5.53
CA GLN A 493 19.97 43.92 -4.98
C GLN A 493 20.10 45.15 -5.91
N MET A 494 19.10 45.38 -6.77
CA MET A 494 19.05 46.55 -7.66
C MET A 494 17.62 47.08 -7.81
N ARG A 495 17.48 48.39 -8.03
CA ARG A 495 16.23 49.06 -8.42
C ARG A 495 16.39 49.74 -9.77
N VAL A 496 15.36 49.71 -10.60
CA VAL A 496 15.31 50.35 -11.93
C VAL A 496 14.37 51.55 -11.85
N ASP A 497 14.84 52.71 -12.32
CA ASP A 497 14.05 53.92 -12.46
C ASP A 497 13.95 54.29 -13.94
N HIS A 498 12.83 53.91 -14.56
CA HIS A 498 12.54 54.20 -15.98
C HIS A 498 12.20 55.68 -16.24
N ARG A 499 11.84 56.47 -15.22
CA ARG A 499 11.54 57.90 -15.38
C ARG A 499 12.83 58.70 -15.56
N ASN A 500 13.87 58.36 -14.80
CA ASN A 500 15.17 59.02 -14.86
C ASN A 500 16.20 58.23 -15.72
N GLY A 501 15.86 57.03 -16.19
CA GLY A 501 16.75 56.18 -16.99
C GLY A 501 17.93 55.59 -16.22
N THR A 502 17.76 55.36 -14.90
CA THR A 502 18.85 55.00 -13.98
C THR A 502 18.66 53.67 -13.26
N LEU A 503 19.79 53.04 -12.95
CA LEU A 503 19.91 51.79 -12.20
C LEU A 503 20.58 52.08 -10.87
N HIS A 504 20.00 51.61 -9.77
CA HIS A 504 20.45 51.88 -8.40
C HIS A 504 20.81 50.56 -7.70
N PHE A 505 22.10 50.34 -7.42
CA PHE A 505 22.58 49.14 -6.75
C PHE A 505 22.43 49.28 -5.23
N GLY A 506 21.78 48.30 -4.58
CA GLY A 506 21.23 48.37 -3.22
C GLY A 506 22.22 48.35 -2.05
N SER A 507 23.45 48.82 -2.25
CA SER A 507 24.59 48.63 -1.34
C SER A 507 24.45 49.23 0.07
N GLN A 508 23.48 50.12 0.29
CA GLN A 508 23.32 50.90 1.53
C GLN A 508 22.12 50.50 2.41
N GLN A 509 21.37 49.45 2.05
CA GLN A 509 20.23 49.01 2.88
C GLN A 509 20.72 48.24 4.12
N LEU A 510 20.00 48.36 5.24
CA LEU A 510 20.38 47.74 6.53
C LEU A 510 20.51 46.20 6.44
N GLU A 511 19.77 45.59 5.52
CA GLU A 511 19.79 44.16 5.22
C GLU A 511 20.89 43.73 4.24
N SER A 512 21.73 44.64 3.75
CA SER A 512 22.84 44.27 2.88
C SER A 512 23.84 43.38 3.61
N ASP A 513 24.35 42.34 2.94
CA ASP A 513 25.35 41.44 3.53
C ASP A 513 26.63 42.16 3.96
N LYS A 514 26.95 43.31 3.32
CA LYS A 514 28.03 44.22 3.73
C LYS A 514 27.83 44.79 5.15
N VAL A 515 26.57 44.97 5.57
CA VAL A 515 26.17 45.42 6.92
C VAL A 515 26.07 44.22 7.87
N ARG A 516 25.34 43.16 7.48
CA ARG A 516 25.19 41.93 8.29
C ARG A 516 26.52 41.31 8.69
N ALA A 517 27.49 41.25 7.78
CA ALA A 517 28.81 40.68 8.04
C ALA A 517 29.75 41.60 8.84
N HIS A 518 29.43 42.89 9.00
CA HIS A 518 30.36 43.91 9.48
C HIS A 518 30.94 43.62 10.86
N LEU A 519 30.10 43.22 11.83
CA LEU A 519 30.56 42.84 13.17
C LEU A 519 31.49 41.61 13.15
N SER A 520 31.20 40.62 12.28
CA SER A 520 32.05 39.43 12.14
C SER A 520 33.39 39.76 11.48
N LEU A 521 33.41 40.72 10.55
CA LEU A 521 34.62 41.19 9.88
C LEU A 521 35.46 42.05 10.83
N LEU A 522 34.83 42.91 11.63
CA LEU A 522 35.46 43.68 12.69
C LEU A 522 36.11 42.73 13.71
N ALA A 523 35.36 41.75 14.24
CA ALA A 523 35.89 40.75 15.18
C ALA A 523 37.08 39.97 14.60
N LYS A 524 37.01 39.51 13.34
CA LYS A 524 38.12 38.83 12.65
C LYS A 524 39.34 39.73 12.44
N ARG A 525 39.13 41.00 12.07
CA ARG A 525 40.22 41.98 11.88
C ARG A 525 40.86 42.38 13.20
N LEU A 526 40.07 42.60 14.24
CA LEU A 526 40.54 42.93 15.59
C LEU A 526 41.31 41.74 16.20
N ALA A 527 40.77 40.52 16.11
CA ALA A 527 41.48 39.31 16.56
C ALA A 527 42.81 39.10 15.80
N LYS A 528 42.83 39.34 14.48
CA LYS A 528 44.08 39.29 13.69
C LYS A 528 45.06 40.40 14.09
N ALA A 529 44.59 41.61 14.37
CA ALA A 529 45.42 42.72 14.84
C ALA A 529 45.99 42.42 16.23
N ALA A 530 45.17 41.95 17.17
CA ALA A 530 45.60 41.56 18.51
C ALA A 530 46.69 40.47 18.47
N ALA A 531 46.50 39.43 17.65
CA ALA A 531 47.50 38.38 17.43
C ALA A 531 48.75 38.83 16.64
N MET A 532 48.76 40.05 16.10
CA MET A 532 49.93 40.69 15.49
C MET A 532 50.63 41.67 16.44
N THR A 533 49.89 42.30 17.36
CA THR A 533 50.44 43.21 18.38
C THR A 533 50.97 42.48 19.62
N ASP A 534 50.38 41.35 19.98
CA ASP A 534 50.77 40.53 21.12
C ASP A 534 51.02 39.08 20.66
N PRO A 535 52.20 38.80 20.07
CA PRO A 535 52.52 37.49 19.47
C PRO A 535 52.94 36.44 20.51
N ALA A 536 53.10 36.81 21.78
CA ALA A 536 53.32 35.86 22.84
C ALA A 536 52.00 35.13 23.16
N PRO A 537 51.95 33.79 23.22
CA PRO A 537 50.80 33.12 23.81
C PRO A 537 50.73 33.55 25.28
N ALA A 538 49.66 34.27 25.66
CA ALA A 538 49.50 34.75 27.02
C ALA A 538 49.74 33.58 28.01
N PRO A 539 50.66 33.69 28.99
CA PRO A 539 51.16 32.53 29.74
C PRO A 539 50.06 31.77 30.48
N ALA A 540 48.97 32.45 30.83
CA ALA A 540 47.75 31.85 31.37
C ALA A 540 47.14 30.77 30.43
N ALA A 541 47.20 30.93 29.10
CA ALA A 541 46.65 29.97 28.14
C ALA A 541 47.51 28.68 28.06
N GLU A 542 48.84 28.81 28.15
CA GLU A 542 49.73 27.63 28.23
C GLU A 542 49.61 26.93 29.58
N GLN A 543 49.49 27.69 30.68
CA GLN A 543 49.21 27.15 32.02
C GLN A 543 47.84 26.44 32.07
N GLN A 544 46.80 27.01 31.48
CA GLN A 544 45.49 26.36 31.35
C GLN A 544 45.57 25.08 30.51
N ARG A 545 46.31 25.11 29.39
CA ARG A 545 46.53 23.91 28.56
C ARG A 545 47.29 22.82 29.33
N ALA A 546 48.32 23.19 30.10
CA ALA A 546 49.05 22.27 30.96
C ALA A 546 48.17 21.70 32.08
N ALA A 547 47.36 22.53 32.74
CA ALA A 547 46.42 22.10 33.77
C ALA A 547 45.34 21.16 33.22
N VAL A 548 44.77 21.44 32.04
CA VAL A 548 43.83 20.53 31.35
C VAL A 548 44.52 19.22 30.97
N LEU A 549 45.77 19.24 30.51
CA LEU A 549 46.52 18.02 30.21
C LEU A 549 46.85 17.20 31.47
N ALA A 550 47.11 17.84 32.61
CA ALA A 550 47.27 17.17 33.91
C ALA A 550 45.95 16.54 34.37
N LEU A 551 44.86 17.32 34.40
CA LEU A 551 43.51 16.82 34.73
C LEU A 551 43.06 15.67 33.80
N CYS A 552 43.45 15.68 32.53
CA CYS A 552 43.23 14.55 31.63
C CYS A 552 44.04 13.32 32.05
N ARG A 553 45.33 13.45 32.38
CA ARG A 553 46.17 12.34 32.87
C ARG A 553 45.59 11.72 34.15
N ASP A 554 45.21 12.54 35.12
CA ASP A 554 44.69 12.11 36.42
C ASP A 554 43.31 11.43 36.33
N ASN A 555 42.52 11.77 35.31
CA ASN A 555 41.20 11.21 35.10
C ASN A 555 41.15 10.06 34.08
N ILE A 556 42.18 9.84 33.26
CA ILE A 556 42.25 8.71 32.31
C ILE A 556 42.04 7.36 33.01
N GLY A 557 42.65 7.14 34.17
CA GLY A 557 42.46 5.89 34.94
C GLY A 557 41.03 5.71 35.45
N LYS A 558 40.37 6.81 35.86
CA LYS A 558 39.00 6.83 36.38
C LYS A 558 37.96 6.63 35.28
N GLU A 559 38.14 7.30 34.13
CA GLU A 559 37.27 7.10 32.98
C GLU A 559 37.49 5.73 32.31
N HIS A 560 38.71 5.18 32.33
CA HIS A 560 38.95 3.82 31.85
C HIS A 560 38.20 2.76 32.68
N SER A 561 38.30 2.81 34.02
CA SER A 561 37.54 1.89 34.88
C SER A 561 36.03 2.10 34.79
N ARG A 562 35.57 3.36 34.69
CA ARG A 562 34.16 3.72 34.42
C ARG A 562 33.66 3.17 33.08
N LEU A 563 34.47 3.20 32.03
CA LEU A 563 34.15 2.64 30.72
C LEU A 563 34.08 1.10 30.76
N LEU A 564 34.98 0.44 31.49
CA LEU A 564 34.93 -1.03 31.70
C LEU A 564 33.67 -1.45 32.48
N ALA A 565 33.35 -0.77 33.59
CA ALA A 565 32.12 -1.00 34.33
C ALA A 565 30.87 -0.74 33.47
N ARG A 566 30.87 0.34 32.67
CA ARG A 566 29.80 0.64 31.72
C ARG A 566 29.66 -0.43 30.63
N LYS A 567 30.75 -1.02 30.14
CA LYS A 567 30.72 -2.16 29.21
C LYS A 567 30.00 -3.36 29.82
N GLN A 568 30.36 -3.74 31.06
CA GLN A 568 29.70 -4.84 31.78
C GLN A 568 28.19 -4.59 32.00
N VAL A 569 27.80 -3.36 32.35
CA VAL A 569 26.37 -2.99 32.47
C VAL A 569 25.63 -3.03 31.14
N ILE A 570 26.29 -2.66 30.03
CA ILE A 570 25.72 -2.76 28.67
C ILE A 570 25.56 -4.23 28.25
N GLU A 571 26.53 -5.09 28.53
CA GLU A 571 26.46 -6.52 28.19
C GLU A 571 25.37 -7.22 28.99
N LYS A 572 25.30 -7.02 30.32
CA LYS A 572 24.19 -7.53 31.16
C LYS A 572 22.81 -7.05 30.69
N ARG A 573 22.68 -5.80 30.22
CA ARG A 573 21.42 -5.28 29.67
C ARG A 573 21.08 -5.87 28.29
N LYS A 574 22.07 -6.30 27.50
CA LYS A 574 21.83 -7.05 26.26
C LYS A 574 21.37 -8.46 26.57
N GLU A 575 22.06 -9.17 27.46
CA GLU A 575 21.67 -10.52 27.93
C GLU A 575 20.22 -10.53 28.44
N GLN A 576 19.83 -9.53 29.24
CA GLN A 576 18.45 -9.36 29.72
C GLN A 576 17.44 -9.06 28.60
N ALA A 577 17.80 -8.23 27.61
CA ALA A 577 16.92 -7.92 26.49
C ALA A 577 16.77 -9.10 25.51
N GLU A 578 17.85 -9.85 25.27
CA GLU A 578 17.85 -11.06 24.44
C GLU A 578 17.05 -12.18 25.11
N ALA A 579 17.14 -12.34 26.43
CA ALA A 579 16.29 -13.25 27.20
C ALA A 579 14.80 -12.85 27.12
N ALA A 580 14.47 -11.58 27.35
CA ALA A 580 13.09 -11.09 27.28
C ALA A 580 12.46 -11.24 25.88
N MET A 581 13.24 -11.03 24.81
CA MET A 581 12.81 -11.28 23.44
C MET A 581 12.53 -12.77 23.20
N LEU A 582 13.39 -13.67 23.69
CA LEU A 582 13.21 -15.12 23.58
C LEU A 582 11.98 -15.62 24.36
N GLU A 583 11.68 -15.03 25.51
CA GLU A 583 10.48 -15.33 26.29
C GLU A 583 9.20 -14.82 25.60
N ALA A 584 9.23 -13.62 25.02
CA ALA A 584 8.12 -13.09 24.23
C ALA A 584 7.83 -13.94 22.97
N GLU A 585 8.87 -14.39 22.25
CA GLU A 585 8.73 -15.28 21.09
C GLU A 585 8.10 -16.63 21.49
N ARG A 586 8.57 -17.24 22.59
CA ARG A 586 7.97 -18.46 23.16
C ARG A 586 6.52 -18.27 23.61
N GLU A 587 6.15 -17.09 24.11
CA GLU A 587 4.76 -16.77 24.40
C GLU A 587 3.91 -16.63 23.14
N GLU A 588 4.42 -16.01 22.07
CA GLU A 588 3.71 -15.95 20.79
C GLU A 588 3.50 -17.35 20.20
N GLU A 589 4.51 -18.22 20.23
CA GLU A 589 4.37 -19.63 19.80
C GLU A 589 3.29 -20.35 20.62
N ARG A 590 3.31 -20.21 21.96
CA ARG A 590 2.27 -20.79 22.84
C ARG A 590 0.88 -20.26 22.51
N LYS A 591 0.73 -18.96 22.24
CA LYS A 591 -0.55 -18.33 21.86
C LYS A 591 -1.04 -18.83 20.49
N ARG A 592 -0.14 -19.02 19.51
CA ARG A 592 -0.45 -19.60 18.19
C ARG A 592 -0.87 -21.08 18.30
N VAL A 593 -0.17 -21.88 19.10
CA VAL A 593 -0.53 -23.30 19.36
C VAL A 593 -1.85 -23.43 20.11
N ALA A 594 -2.14 -22.54 21.07
CA ALA A 594 -3.43 -22.49 21.75
C ALA A 594 -4.57 -22.17 20.77
N ALA A 595 -4.41 -21.12 19.95
CA ALA A 595 -5.41 -20.74 18.94
C ALA A 595 -5.65 -21.85 17.89
N ALA A 596 -4.61 -22.59 17.49
CA ALA A 596 -4.75 -23.75 16.62
C ALA A 596 -5.60 -24.86 17.26
N ARG A 597 -5.33 -25.20 18.53
CA ARG A 597 -6.13 -26.19 19.29
C ARG A 597 -7.57 -25.76 19.51
N GLU A 598 -7.82 -24.47 19.71
CA GLU A 598 -9.19 -23.93 19.77
C GLU A 598 -9.92 -24.07 18.44
N GLN A 599 -9.24 -23.84 17.31
CA GLN A 599 -9.80 -24.07 15.97
C GLN A 599 -10.07 -25.55 15.70
N GLU A 600 -9.14 -26.44 16.03
CA GLU A 600 -9.34 -27.90 15.95
C GLU A 600 -10.55 -28.35 16.77
N MET A 601 -10.69 -27.90 18.01
CA MET A 601 -11.83 -28.21 18.88
C MET A 601 -13.16 -27.66 18.36
N LEU A 602 -13.16 -26.50 17.69
CA LEU A 602 -14.34 -25.93 17.04
C LEU A 602 -14.72 -26.67 15.75
N GLU A 603 -13.75 -27.13 14.96
CA GLU A 603 -14.00 -28.00 13.81
C GLU A 603 -14.52 -29.38 14.23
N ASP A 604 -13.91 -30.00 15.23
CA ASP A 604 -14.35 -31.30 15.76
C ASP A 604 -15.74 -31.21 16.38
N ARG A 605 -16.08 -30.08 17.02
CA ARG A 605 -17.44 -29.81 17.46
C ARG A 605 -18.42 -29.75 16.28
N ARG A 606 -18.08 -29.07 15.19
CA ARG A 606 -18.92 -29.05 13.96
C ARG A 606 -19.06 -30.45 13.36
N ARG A 607 -17.97 -31.22 13.25
CA ARG A 607 -17.98 -32.62 12.78
C ARG A 607 -18.91 -33.50 13.62
N ARG A 608 -18.90 -33.33 14.95
CA ARG A 608 -19.80 -34.04 15.89
C ARG A 608 -21.26 -33.58 15.75
N GLU A 609 -21.52 -32.28 15.58
CA GLU A 609 -22.87 -31.75 15.34
C GLU A 609 -23.43 -32.20 13.97
N GLU A 610 -22.58 -32.39 12.94
CA GLU A 610 -22.95 -32.98 11.65
C GLU A 610 -23.09 -34.51 11.68
N ALA A 611 -22.27 -35.21 12.48
CA ALA A 611 -22.41 -36.65 12.69
C ALA A 611 -23.71 -36.96 13.42
N ALA A 612 -24.02 -36.23 14.50
CA ALA A 612 -25.26 -36.36 15.24
C ALA A 612 -26.52 -36.00 14.41
N ARG A 613 -26.39 -35.18 13.36
CA ARG A 613 -27.47 -34.99 12.36
C ARG A 613 -27.62 -36.22 11.46
N ARG A 614 -26.53 -36.75 10.92
CA ARG A 614 -26.54 -37.96 10.09
C ARG A 614 -26.96 -39.22 10.85
N GLU A 615 -26.70 -39.28 12.15
CA GLU A 615 -27.20 -40.32 13.05
C GLU A 615 -28.69 -40.16 13.32
N LYS A 616 -29.19 -38.93 13.53
CA LYS A 616 -30.65 -38.67 13.62
C LYS A 616 -31.38 -39.01 12.33
N GLU A 617 -30.88 -38.59 11.17
CA GLU A 617 -31.47 -38.94 9.86
C GLU A 617 -31.45 -40.45 9.56
N ARG A 618 -30.60 -41.23 10.25
CA ARG A 618 -30.65 -42.70 10.21
C ARG A 618 -31.66 -43.24 11.20
N LEU A 619 -31.61 -42.78 12.46
CA LEU A 619 -32.48 -43.25 13.53
C LEU A 619 -33.95 -42.88 13.30
N GLU A 620 -34.23 -41.77 12.62
CA GLU A 620 -35.56 -41.40 12.12
C GLU A 620 -36.05 -42.38 11.05
N ARG A 621 -35.19 -42.86 10.14
CA ARG A 621 -35.56 -43.89 9.14
C ARG A 621 -35.68 -45.28 9.75
N GLU A 622 -34.81 -45.64 10.68
CA GLU A 622 -34.91 -46.88 11.46
C GLU A 622 -36.21 -46.88 12.30
N LEU A 623 -36.67 -45.71 12.77
CA LEU A 623 -37.96 -45.54 13.43
C LEU A 623 -39.14 -45.60 12.44
N GLU A 624 -39.05 -44.97 11.26
CA GLU A 624 -40.08 -45.08 10.20
C GLU A 624 -40.23 -46.52 9.69
N GLU A 625 -39.13 -47.26 9.55
CA GLU A 625 -39.12 -48.69 9.21
C GLU A 625 -39.75 -49.52 10.35
N GLN A 626 -39.41 -49.25 11.61
CA GLN A 626 -40.03 -49.91 12.77
C GLN A 626 -41.52 -49.57 12.92
N GLU A 627 -41.95 -48.33 12.71
CA GLU A 627 -43.37 -47.94 12.73
C GLU A 627 -44.14 -48.61 11.59
N MET A 628 -43.52 -48.78 10.42
CA MET A 628 -44.11 -49.53 9.30
C MET A 628 -44.21 -51.04 9.58
N GLU A 629 -43.28 -51.61 10.35
CA GLU A 629 -43.37 -53.01 10.82
C GLU A 629 -44.36 -53.18 11.98
N GLU A 630 -44.40 -52.28 12.95
CA GLU A 630 -45.38 -52.28 14.04
C GLU A 630 -46.80 -52.03 13.53
N ALA A 631 -46.99 -51.16 12.52
CA ALA A 631 -48.28 -50.96 11.86
C ALA A 631 -48.76 -52.23 11.12
N ARG A 632 -47.86 -52.97 10.46
CA ARG A 632 -48.17 -54.30 9.88
C ARG A 632 -48.56 -55.30 10.97
N GLN A 633 -47.81 -55.35 12.08
CA GLN A 633 -48.11 -56.23 13.21
C GLN A 633 -49.42 -55.86 13.94
N LEU A 634 -49.80 -54.57 14.01
CA LEU A 634 -51.08 -54.12 14.55
C LEU A 634 -52.27 -54.55 13.68
N LEU A 635 -52.12 -54.53 12.35
CA LEU A 635 -53.12 -55.07 11.41
C LEU A 635 -53.27 -56.60 11.55
N GLU A 636 -52.21 -57.34 11.85
CA GLU A 636 -52.31 -58.78 12.13
C GLU A 636 -52.89 -59.08 13.52
N GLN A 637 -52.51 -58.32 14.56
CA GLN A 637 -52.97 -58.54 15.92
C GLN A 637 -54.45 -58.16 16.12
N THR A 638 -54.96 -57.15 15.40
CA THR A 638 -56.40 -56.84 15.38
C THR A 638 -57.25 -57.94 14.73
N ARG A 639 -56.64 -58.84 13.93
CA ARG A 639 -57.31 -60.02 13.36
C ARG A 639 -57.25 -61.26 14.24
N ARG A 640 -56.52 -61.24 15.38
CA ARG A 640 -56.28 -62.42 16.23
C ARG A 640 -56.26 -62.12 17.75
N LYS A 641 -57.43 -61.88 18.36
CA LYS A 641 -57.66 -62.10 19.82
C LYS A 641 -59.15 -62.21 20.21
N GLY A 642 -59.71 -63.41 19.99
CA GLY A 642 -60.74 -63.94 20.88
C GLY A 642 -60.11 -64.52 22.16
N LYS A 643 -60.88 -64.58 23.25
CA LYS A 643 -60.54 -65.14 24.59
C LYS A 643 -61.78 -65.93 25.07
N PRO A 644 -61.68 -67.01 25.90
CA PRO A 644 -61.20 -66.87 27.30
C PRO A 644 -60.56 -68.11 27.99
N GLY A 645 -60.01 -67.89 29.20
CA GLY A 645 -59.77 -68.91 30.25
C GLY A 645 -58.50 -69.78 30.11
N ALA A 646 -57.83 -70.23 31.19
CA ALA A 646 -57.94 -69.85 32.61
C ALA A 646 -56.59 -70.11 33.34
N LEU A 647 -56.52 -69.72 34.63
CA LEU A 647 -55.39 -69.75 35.57
C LEU A 647 -54.59 -71.09 35.54
N VAL A 648 -53.31 -71.19 35.90
CA VAL A 648 -52.56 -70.83 37.15
C VAL A 648 -51.04 -70.80 36.78
N LYS A 649 -50.03 -70.11 37.37
CA LYS A 649 -49.76 -69.48 38.70
C LYS A 649 -48.79 -68.24 38.57
N ASP A 650 -48.24 -67.79 39.71
CA ASP A 650 -47.03 -66.98 40.01
C ASP A 650 -46.19 -66.35 38.87
N GLY A 651 -45.92 -65.04 39.00
CA GLY A 651 -44.98 -64.27 38.17
C GLY A 651 -45.50 -62.87 37.87
N ASP A 652 -45.14 -61.88 38.71
CA ASP A 652 -45.66 -60.52 38.56
C ASP A 652 -45.13 -59.80 37.32
N LYS A 653 -46.00 -58.95 36.75
CA LYS A 653 -45.72 -58.22 35.50
C LYS A 653 -44.87 -56.99 35.78
N LEU A 654 -43.55 -57.15 35.70
CA LEU A 654 -42.64 -56.00 35.59
C LEU A 654 -42.95 -55.23 34.30
N ASP A 655 -43.64 -54.10 34.44
CA ASP A 655 -43.97 -53.20 33.34
C ASP A 655 -42.65 -52.66 32.72
N ARG A 656 -42.62 -52.48 31.40
CA ARG A 656 -41.41 -52.00 30.68
C ARG A 656 -40.98 -50.60 31.16
N LYS A 657 -41.91 -49.85 31.77
CA LYS A 657 -41.66 -48.58 32.46
C LYS A 657 -41.03 -48.74 33.85
N ALA A 658 -41.38 -49.80 34.60
CA ALA A 658 -40.83 -50.07 35.93
C ALA A 658 -39.33 -50.40 35.84
N LEU A 659 -38.93 -51.33 34.98
CA LEU A 659 -37.51 -51.67 34.75
C LEU A 659 -36.68 -50.46 34.29
N MET A 660 -37.25 -49.57 33.46
CA MET A 660 -36.57 -48.35 33.04
C MET A 660 -36.47 -47.31 34.17
N GLN A 661 -37.50 -47.20 35.03
CA GLN A 661 -37.44 -46.37 36.24
C GLN A 661 -36.45 -46.92 37.27
N GLU A 662 -36.33 -48.24 37.38
CA GLU A 662 -35.44 -48.93 38.32
C GLU A 662 -33.97 -48.73 37.91
N ALA A 663 -33.62 -48.95 36.64
CA ALA A 663 -32.30 -48.66 36.09
C ALA A 663 -31.95 -47.15 36.11
N LEU A 664 -32.93 -46.26 35.95
CA LEU A 664 -32.74 -44.82 36.20
C LEU A 664 -32.51 -44.54 37.69
N SER A 665 -33.19 -45.24 38.61
CA SER A 665 -32.98 -45.12 40.05
C SER A 665 -31.59 -45.57 40.47
N GLU A 666 -31.04 -46.62 39.85
CA GLU A 666 -29.70 -47.12 40.12
C GLU A 666 -28.63 -46.14 39.65
N ARG A 667 -28.72 -45.63 38.42
CA ARG A 667 -27.84 -44.55 37.95
C ARG A 667 -27.94 -43.28 38.79
N LEU A 668 -29.13 -42.95 39.31
CA LEU A 668 -29.31 -41.83 40.25
C LEU A 668 -28.68 -42.12 41.63
N LYS A 669 -28.72 -43.36 42.14
CA LYS A 669 -28.02 -43.77 43.37
C LYS A 669 -26.50 -43.69 43.18
N GLU A 670 -25.97 -44.24 42.08
CA GLU A 670 -24.53 -44.17 41.74
C GLU A 670 -24.04 -42.72 41.61
N ALA A 671 -24.80 -41.87 40.91
CA ALA A 671 -24.49 -40.45 40.80
C ALA A 671 -24.51 -39.74 42.17
N GLN A 672 -25.52 -39.99 43.01
CA GLN A 672 -25.59 -39.46 44.37
C GLN A 672 -24.47 -40.00 45.27
N GLU A 673 -24.00 -41.22 45.08
CA GLU A 673 -22.86 -41.76 45.81
C GLU A 673 -21.53 -41.13 45.37
N LEU A 674 -21.33 -40.91 44.08
CA LEU A 674 -20.18 -40.15 43.56
C LEU A 674 -20.22 -38.70 44.06
N GLU A 675 -21.37 -38.05 44.03
CA GLU A 675 -21.58 -36.70 44.57
C GLU A 675 -21.29 -36.65 46.08
N ARG A 676 -21.73 -37.64 46.86
CA ARG A 676 -21.39 -37.77 48.29
C ARG A 676 -19.90 -38.02 48.53
N LYS A 677 -19.22 -38.79 47.66
CA LYS A 677 -17.76 -39.02 47.72
C LYS A 677 -16.99 -37.74 47.40
N LEU A 678 -17.39 -37.01 46.34
CA LEU A 678 -16.84 -35.70 45.98
C LEU A 678 -17.08 -34.65 47.07
N ALA A 679 -18.27 -34.59 47.66
CA ALA A 679 -18.59 -33.66 48.75
C ALA A 679 -17.79 -33.95 50.04
N ARG A 680 -17.40 -35.21 50.30
CA ARG A 680 -16.46 -35.55 51.38
C ARG A 680 -15.04 -35.12 51.05
N LEU A 681 -14.57 -35.33 49.82
CA LEU A 681 -13.25 -34.86 49.38
C LEU A 681 -13.15 -33.34 49.40
N ALA A 682 -14.17 -32.63 48.92
CA ALA A 682 -14.26 -31.17 48.97
C ALA A 682 -14.15 -30.65 50.41
N LYS A 683 -14.90 -31.23 51.36
CA LYS A 683 -14.77 -30.88 52.79
C LYS A 683 -13.38 -31.16 53.34
N ASN A 684 -12.77 -32.30 52.99
CA ASN A 684 -11.40 -32.59 53.43
C ASN A 684 -10.38 -31.58 52.87
N MET A 685 -10.56 -31.12 51.62
CA MET A 685 -9.75 -30.06 51.03
C MET A 685 -9.99 -28.71 51.73
N ASP A 686 -11.23 -28.33 51.99
CA ASP A 686 -11.57 -27.12 52.77
C ASP A 686 -10.94 -27.13 54.17
N HIS A 687 -10.92 -28.29 54.84
CA HIS A 687 -10.26 -28.45 56.13
C HIS A 687 -8.72 -28.33 56.03
N LEU A 688 -8.11 -28.91 55.00
CA LEU A 688 -6.66 -28.86 54.78
C LEU A 688 -6.21 -27.45 54.37
N GLU A 689 -6.95 -26.77 53.50
CA GLU A 689 -6.71 -25.35 53.18
C GLU A 689 -6.96 -24.43 54.38
N ARG A 690 -7.96 -24.71 55.22
CA ARG A 690 -8.18 -23.92 56.45
C ARG A 690 -7.00 -24.05 57.40
N ALA A 691 -6.52 -25.27 57.67
CA ALA A 691 -5.34 -25.50 58.49
C ALA A 691 -4.09 -24.80 57.92
N ARG A 692 -3.90 -24.81 56.58
CA ARG A 692 -2.81 -24.04 55.95
C ARG A 692 -2.96 -22.54 56.16
N ARG A 693 -4.17 -21.98 56.00
CA ARG A 693 -4.42 -20.55 56.23
C ARG A 693 -4.26 -20.15 57.70
N GLU A 694 -4.57 -21.04 58.64
CA GLU A 694 -4.36 -20.84 60.08
C GLU A 694 -2.85 -20.80 60.45
N GLU A 695 -2.01 -21.61 59.79
CA GLU A 695 -0.53 -21.59 59.93
C GLU A 695 0.12 -20.43 59.13
N GLU A 696 -0.41 -20.08 57.95
CA GLU A 696 0.10 -19.00 57.09
C GLU A 696 -0.22 -17.60 57.64
N ALA A 697 -1.38 -17.42 58.29
CA ALA A 697 -1.83 -16.14 58.84
C ALA A 697 -0.80 -15.43 59.74
N PRO A 698 -0.25 -16.04 60.81
CA PRO A 698 0.72 -15.36 61.68
C PRO A 698 2.04 -15.00 60.95
N LEU A 699 2.45 -15.78 59.94
CA LEU A 699 3.62 -15.49 59.12
C LEU A 699 3.38 -14.30 58.18
N LEU A 700 2.17 -14.22 57.59
CA LEU A 700 1.75 -13.09 56.78
C LEU A 700 1.57 -11.82 57.61
N GLU A 701 1.02 -11.91 58.82
CA GLU A 701 0.93 -10.78 59.75
C GLU A 701 2.31 -10.28 60.19
N ALA A 702 3.24 -11.18 60.54
CA ALA A 702 4.62 -10.79 60.88
C ALA A 702 5.35 -10.12 59.71
N ALA A 703 5.22 -10.67 58.50
CA ALA A 703 5.79 -10.05 57.29
C ALA A 703 5.13 -8.69 56.97
N TYR A 704 3.83 -8.55 57.20
CA TYR A 704 3.10 -7.29 57.03
C TYR A 704 3.51 -6.24 58.06
N GLN A 705 3.75 -6.62 59.32
CA GLN A 705 4.25 -5.72 60.36
C GLN A 705 5.68 -5.23 60.08
N ALA A 706 6.59 -6.13 59.67
CA ALA A 706 7.94 -5.76 59.26
C ALA A 706 7.92 -4.81 58.05
N ARG A 707 7.10 -5.11 57.05
CA ARG A 707 6.88 -4.21 55.92
C ARG A 707 6.28 -2.86 56.35
N LEU A 708 5.38 -2.83 57.33
CA LEU A 708 4.83 -1.58 57.88
C LEU A 708 5.89 -0.73 58.61
N THR A 709 6.95 -1.32 59.18
CA THR A 709 8.08 -0.55 59.73
C THR A 709 9.04 -0.06 58.64
N ASP A 710 9.27 -0.87 57.61
CA ASP A 710 10.14 -0.50 56.49
C ASP A 710 9.48 0.60 55.63
N ASP A 711 8.21 0.44 55.26
CA ASP A 711 7.43 1.43 54.50
C ASP A 711 7.31 2.76 55.29
N LYS A 712 7.22 2.72 56.63
CA LYS A 712 7.26 3.94 57.48
C LYS A 712 8.62 4.63 57.46
N THR A 713 9.69 3.90 57.77
CA THR A 713 11.05 4.51 57.83
C THR A 713 11.51 5.00 56.46
N PHE A 714 11.14 4.30 55.38
CA PHE A 714 11.32 4.78 54.02
C PHE A 714 10.50 6.06 53.74
N HIS A 715 9.23 6.12 54.16
CA HIS A 715 8.40 7.31 53.97
C HIS A 715 8.91 8.51 54.78
N GLU A 716 9.38 8.32 56.01
CA GLU A 716 10.00 9.36 56.85
C GLU A 716 11.29 9.89 56.21
N GLN A 717 12.19 9.01 55.75
CA GLN A 717 13.39 9.40 55.00
C GLN A 717 13.03 10.14 53.70
N GLN A 718 12.00 9.70 52.98
CA GLN A 718 11.54 10.34 51.76
C GLN A 718 10.90 11.71 52.03
N GLN A 719 10.12 11.87 53.11
CA GLN A 719 9.61 13.17 53.54
C GLN A 719 10.73 14.13 53.92
N LEU A 720 11.76 13.67 54.63
CA LEU A 720 12.93 14.49 54.97
C LEU A 720 13.68 14.95 53.70
N GLN A 721 13.99 14.04 52.78
CA GLN A 721 14.63 14.38 51.50
C GLN A 721 13.77 15.30 50.64
N GLN A 722 12.45 15.11 50.60
CA GLN A 722 11.53 16.02 49.91
C GLN A 722 11.47 17.40 50.58
N ALA A 723 11.50 17.47 51.91
CA ALA A 723 11.51 18.73 52.65
C ALA A 723 12.83 19.49 52.48
N GLU A 724 13.97 18.81 52.42
CA GLU A 724 15.28 19.40 52.11
C GLU A 724 15.34 19.89 50.66
N ALA A 725 14.94 19.05 49.69
CA ALA A 725 14.86 19.43 48.28
C ALA A 725 13.89 20.60 48.06
N HIS A 726 12.75 20.62 48.74
CA HIS A 726 11.78 21.72 48.67
C HIS A 726 12.32 23.00 49.33
N LYS A 727 13.08 22.92 50.43
CA LYS A 727 13.76 24.11 51.02
C LYS A 727 14.76 24.71 50.04
N LEU A 728 15.65 23.88 49.48
CA LEU A 728 16.65 24.31 48.50
C LEU A 728 16.00 24.88 47.23
N ALA A 729 14.93 24.23 46.73
CA ALA A 729 14.16 24.75 45.61
C ALA A 729 13.49 26.09 45.96
N TRP A 730 12.85 26.22 47.13
CA TRP A 730 12.20 27.44 47.59
C TRP A 730 13.18 28.61 47.80
N GLU A 731 14.40 28.34 48.28
CA GLU A 731 15.47 29.35 48.39
C GLU A 731 15.93 29.86 47.02
N VAL A 732 16.00 28.99 46.01
CA VAL A 732 16.28 29.36 44.62
C VAL A 732 15.09 30.10 44.01
N ASP A 733 13.88 29.56 44.15
CA ASP A 733 12.63 30.14 43.64
C ASP A 733 12.34 31.53 44.21
N ILE A 734 12.74 31.82 45.45
CA ILE A 734 12.66 33.19 46.01
C ILE A 734 13.66 34.14 45.33
N GLN A 735 14.87 33.67 45.02
CA GLN A 735 15.86 34.47 44.30
C GLN A 735 15.44 34.69 42.84
N GLU A 736 14.94 33.66 42.17
CA GLU A 736 14.40 33.74 40.82
C GLU A 736 13.12 34.59 40.78
N LYS A 737 12.21 34.45 41.76
CA LYS A 737 11.03 35.32 41.88
C LYS A 737 11.45 36.78 41.99
N ARG A 738 12.33 37.15 42.93
CA ARG A 738 12.84 38.53 43.08
C ARG A 738 13.52 39.07 41.82
N ARG A 739 14.12 38.20 41.00
CA ARG A 739 14.70 38.55 39.69
C ARG A 739 13.63 38.76 38.62
N LEU A 740 12.64 37.89 38.55
CA LEU A 740 11.56 37.86 37.55
C LEU A 740 10.41 38.84 37.86
N GLU A 741 10.25 39.26 39.12
CA GLU A 741 9.28 40.26 39.58
C GLU A 741 9.39 41.55 38.77
N ARG A 742 10.63 41.92 38.40
CA ARG A 742 10.98 43.07 37.54
C ARG A 742 10.45 43.00 36.11
N MET A 743 10.02 41.83 35.62
CA MET A 743 9.47 41.64 34.27
C MET A 743 8.01 41.14 34.32
N THR A 744 7.32 41.31 35.46
CA THR A 744 5.92 40.90 35.60
C THR A 744 4.97 41.73 34.73
N GLU A 745 5.24 43.02 34.58
CA GLU A 745 4.49 43.93 33.72
C GLU A 745 4.62 43.53 32.25
N ASP A 746 5.85 43.40 31.72
CA ASP A 746 6.13 42.90 30.36
C ASP A 746 5.48 41.53 30.10
N LYS A 747 5.62 40.60 31.05
CA LYS A 747 5.00 39.27 30.98
C LYS A 747 3.48 39.37 30.91
N SER A 748 2.86 40.31 31.62
CA SER A 748 1.40 40.49 31.61
C SER A 748 0.91 40.98 30.24
N GLY A 749 1.58 41.96 29.64
CA GLY A 749 1.26 42.45 28.30
C GLY A 749 1.44 41.39 27.22
N PHE A 750 2.56 40.67 27.26
CA PHE A 750 2.83 39.57 26.32
C PHE A 750 1.87 38.38 26.51
N ALA A 751 1.51 38.05 27.76
CA ALA A 751 0.52 37.02 28.04
C ALA A 751 -0.89 37.41 27.54
N ALA A 752 -1.29 38.67 27.69
CA ALA A 752 -2.56 39.18 27.16
C ALA A 752 -2.64 39.03 25.64
N LEU A 753 -1.56 39.37 24.91
CA LEU A 753 -1.47 39.21 23.45
C LEU A 753 -1.50 37.73 23.00
N ILE A 754 -0.91 36.81 23.78
CA ILE A 754 -1.02 35.38 23.51
C ILE A 754 -2.43 34.85 23.82
N ILE A 755 -3.08 35.34 24.88
CA ILE A 755 -4.41 34.90 25.31
C ILE A 755 -5.48 35.39 24.33
N SER A 756 -5.42 36.63 23.83
CA SER A 756 -6.36 37.13 22.81
C SER A 756 -6.26 36.31 21.53
N ARG A 757 -5.05 36.14 20.98
CA ARG A 757 -4.83 35.32 19.79
C ARG A 757 -5.29 33.87 19.96
N ARG A 758 -5.01 33.25 21.12
CA ARG A 758 -5.48 31.88 21.40
C ARG A 758 -7.00 31.81 21.61
N ALA A 759 -7.64 32.87 22.10
CA ALA A 759 -9.09 32.96 22.18
C ALA A 759 -9.72 33.03 20.78
N GLU A 760 -9.15 33.81 19.85
CA GLU A 760 -9.55 33.86 18.44
C GLU A 760 -9.38 32.49 17.75
N GLU A 761 -8.23 31.84 17.93
CA GLU A 761 -7.95 30.49 17.41
C GLU A 761 -8.94 29.45 17.99
N PHE A 762 -9.24 29.52 19.29
CA PHE A 762 -10.20 28.65 19.97
C PHE A 762 -11.65 28.92 19.53
N GLU A 763 -12.05 30.17 19.33
CA GLU A 763 -13.35 30.53 18.76
C GLU A 763 -13.49 30.04 17.32
N GLY A 764 -12.43 30.13 16.50
CA GLY A 764 -12.39 29.56 15.16
C GLY A 764 -12.67 28.06 15.17
N LEU A 765 -11.93 27.31 16.00
CA LEU A 765 -12.12 25.86 16.20
C LEU A 765 -13.51 25.52 16.75
N ARG A 766 -14.04 26.33 17.68
CA ARG A 766 -15.41 26.18 18.21
C ARG A 766 -16.46 26.37 17.12
N LYS A 767 -16.37 27.44 16.33
CA LYS A 767 -17.28 27.75 15.21
C LYS A 767 -17.22 26.65 14.14
N GLN A 768 -16.04 26.09 13.85
CA GLN A 768 -15.89 24.91 12.98
C GLN A 768 -16.57 23.66 13.56
N ARG A 769 -16.35 23.35 14.85
CA ARG A 769 -16.98 22.21 15.54
C ARG A 769 -18.50 22.32 15.58
N GLU A 770 -19.03 23.52 15.81
CA GLU A 770 -20.47 23.79 15.80
C GLU A 770 -21.09 23.63 14.40
N ARG A 771 -20.40 24.06 13.32
CA ARG A 771 -20.78 23.78 11.91
C ARG A 771 -20.84 22.29 11.60
N LEU A 772 -19.78 21.53 11.91
CA LEU A 772 -19.74 20.08 11.71
C LEU A 772 -20.85 19.35 12.48
N LEU A 773 -21.20 19.83 13.69
CA LEU A 773 -22.33 19.32 14.46
C LEU A 773 -23.70 19.74 13.91
N ALA A 774 -23.80 20.85 13.18
CA ALA A 774 -25.01 21.24 12.45
C ALA A 774 -25.20 20.40 11.19
N GLU A 775 -24.16 20.23 10.37
CA GLU A 775 -24.15 19.37 9.18
C GLU A 775 -24.50 17.91 9.53
N ARG A 776 -23.86 17.34 10.56
CA ARG A 776 -24.17 15.98 11.05
C ARG A 776 -25.60 15.86 11.60
N ARG A 777 -26.21 16.96 12.07
CA ARG A 777 -27.64 17.01 12.44
C ARG A 777 -28.54 17.09 11.21
N ALA A 778 -28.17 17.86 10.18
CA ALA A 778 -28.91 17.94 8.91
C ALA A 778 -28.91 16.60 8.16
N GLN A 779 -27.75 15.95 8.02
CA GLN A 779 -27.63 14.60 7.44
C GLN A 779 -28.50 13.56 8.16
N ARG A 780 -28.60 13.64 9.50
CA ARG A 780 -29.49 12.78 10.31
C ARG A 780 -30.99 13.07 10.09
N LYS A 781 -31.39 14.30 9.74
CA LYS A 781 -32.76 14.60 9.31
C LYS A 781 -33.05 13.98 7.94
N ILE A 782 -32.18 14.23 6.95
CA ILE A 782 -32.32 13.73 5.57
C ILE A 782 -32.42 12.21 5.54
N LYS A 783 -31.56 11.49 6.30
CA LYS A 783 -31.66 10.02 6.41
C LYS A 783 -33.03 9.57 6.93
N ARG A 784 -33.51 10.15 8.05
CA ARG A 784 -34.85 9.83 8.60
C ARG A 784 -36.00 10.08 7.62
N GLU A 785 -35.89 11.06 6.73
CA GLU A 785 -36.90 11.30 5.67
C GLU A 785 -36.81 10.27 4.54
N ILE A 786 -35.61 9.86 4.14
CA ILE A 786 -35.39 8.77 3.18
C ILE A 786 -35.92 7.45 3.76
N ASP A 787 -35.58 7.13 5.01
CA ASP A 787 -36.01 5.91 5.71
C ASP A 787 -37.55 5.85 5.77
N ARG A 788 -38.21 6.93 6.18
CA ARG A 788 -39.68 7.05 6.18
C ARG A 788 -40.31 6.86 4.80
N ARG A 789 -39.71 7.41 3.74
CA ARG A 789 -40.18 7.22 2.35
C ARG A 789 -40.00 5.76 1.92
N GLN A 790 -38.90 5.11 2.28
CA GLN A 790 -38.69 3.69 2.00
C GLN A 790 -39.66 2.78 2.75
N GLU A 791 -39.95 3.06 4.04
CA GLU A 791 -40.96 2.34 4.81
C GLU A 791 -42.36 2.49 4.20
N PHE A 792 -42.74 3.70 3.77
CA PHE A 792 -44.01 3.94 3.09
C PHE A 792 -44.13 3.13 1.78
N VAL A 793 -43.08 3.13 0.95
CA VAL A 793 -43.04 2.32 -0.28
C VAL A 793 -43.10 0.82 0.01
N LYS A 794 -42.42 0.33 1.06
CA LYS A 794 -42.51 -1.08 1.49
C LYS A 794 -43.92 -1.46 1.94
N ARG A 795 -44.57 -0.62 2.77
CA ARG A 795 -45.96 -0.85 3.22
C ARG A 795 -46.95 -0.83 2.05
N SER A 796 -46.76 0.08 1.09
CA SER A 796 -47.58 0.16 -0.12
C SER A 796 -47.44 -1.09 -1.00
N ARG A 797 -46.22 -1.60 -1.19
CA ARG A 797 -46.00 -2.87 -1.91
C ARG A 797 -46.64 -4.07 -1.22
N ALA A 798 -46.44 -4.21 0.10
CA ALA A 798 -47.07 -5.29 0.87
C ALA A 798 -48.62 -5.25 0.80
N GLN A 799 -49.23 -4.05 0.72
CA GLN A 799 -50.68 -3.90 0.52
C GLN A 799 -51.16 -4.26 -0.90
N VAL A 800 -50.30 -4.17 -1.91
CA VAL A 800 -50.60 -4.65 -3.27
C VAL A 800 -50.42 -6.16 -3.36
N GLU A 801 -49.33 -6.69 -2.78
CA GLU A 801 -49.04 -8.13 -2.71
C GLU A 801 -50.13 -8.90 -1.94
N ALA A 802 -50.61 -8.37 -0.80
CA ALA A 802 -51.73 -8.94 -0.05
C ALA A 802 -53.03 -9.00 -0.88
N LYS A 803 -53.36 -7.93 -1.63
CA LYS A 803 -54.55 -7.91 -2.50
C LYS A 803 -54.45 -8.90 -3.67
N ILE A 804 -53.24 -9.16 -4.17
CA ILE A 804 -53.03 -10.20 -5.20
C ILE A 804 -53.26 -11.58 -4.59
N ALA A 805 -52.75 -11.84 -3.37
CA ALA A 805 -52.98 -13.09 -2.65
C ALA A 805 -54.48 -13.33 -2.35
N GLU A 806 -55.21 -12.31 -1.87
CA GLU A 806 -56.66 -12.39 -1.65
C GLU A 806 -57.43 -12.77 -2.93
N ILE A 807 -57.03 -12.23 -4.10
CA ILE A 807 -57.64 -12.55 -5.40
C ILE A 807 -57.27 -13.98 -5.85
N GLU A 808 -56.08 -14.48 -5.52
CA GLU A 808 -55.69 -15.88 -5.81
C GLU A 808 -56.40 -16.89 -4.89
N GLU A 809 -56.58 -16.58 -3.60
CA GLU A 809 -57.35 -17.44 -2.68
C GLU A 809 -58.83 -17.51 -3.07
N GLN A 810 -59.45 -16.39 -3.45
CA GLN A 810 -60.82 -16.37 -3.97
C GLN A 810 -60.97 -17.25 -5.23
N ARG A 811 -59.97 -17.29 -6.11
CA ARG A 811 -59.96 -18.19 -7.28
C ARG A 811 -59.84 -19.67 -6.88
N ARG A 812 -59.00 -20.00 -5.88
CA ARG A 812 -58.86 -21.37 -5.39
C ARG A 812 -60.15 -21.89 -4.74
N VAL A 813 -60.81 -21.07 -3.92
CA VAL A 813 -62.10 -21.43 -3.29
C VAL A 813 -63.16 -21.67 -4.36
N ALA A 814 -63.27 -20.80 -5.37
CA ALA A 814 -64.22 -20.97 -6.47
C ALA A 814 -63.94 -22.24 -7.33
N GLU A 815 -62.68 -22.65 -7.49
CA GLU A 815 -62.33 -23.93 -8.12
C GLU A 815 -62.70 -25.14 -7.23
N GLU A 816 -62.51 -25.04 -5.92
CA GLU A 816 -62.90 -26.10 -5.00
C GLU A 816 -64.41 -26.28 -4.90
N GLU A 817 -65.19 -25.20 -4.90
CA GLU A 817 -66.65 -25.26 -4.91
C GLU A 817 -67.19 -25.93 -6.18
N ARG A 818 -66.61 -25.64 -7.35
CA ARG A 818 -66.93 -26.34 -8.61
C ARG A 818 -66.63 -27.84 -8.52
N LYS A 819 -65.44 -28.19 -8.00
CA LYS A 819 -65.03 -29.60 -7.80
C LYS A 819 -65.85 -30.32 -6.70
N LYS A 820 -66.50 -29.59 -5.79
CA LYS A 820 -67.46 -30.14 -4.82
C LYS A 820 -68.84 -30.36 -5.47
N ALA A 821 -69.36 -29.40 -6.24
CA ALA A 821 -70.61 -29.53 -6.98
C ALA A 821 -70.62 -30.70 -7.98
N GLU A 822 -69.54 -30.90 -8.74
CA GLU A 822 -69.38 -32.05 -9.66
C GLU A 822 -69.46 -33.40 -8.92
N ARG A 823 -68.91 -33.47 -7.70
CA ARG A 823 -68.98 -34.68 -6.86
C ARG A 823 -70.37 -34.90 -6.29
N GLU A 824 -71.11 -33.84 -5.97
CA GLU A 824 -72.50 -33.96 -5.51
C GLU A 824 -73.47 -34.37 -6.62
N GLU A 825 -73.26 -33.90 -7.87
CA GLU A 825 -73.98 -34.45 -9.02
C GLU A 825 -73.71 -35.95 -9.22
N GLN A 826 -72.44 -36.38 -9.11
CA GLN A 826 -72.07 -37.79 -9.25
C GLN A 826 -72.68 -38.66 -8.14
N ARG A 827 -72.73 -38.14 -6.90
CA ARG A 827 -73.43 -38.82 -5.78
C ARG A 827 -74.93 -38.91 -6.02
N ARG A 828 -75.59 -37.83 -6.45
CA ARG A 828 -77.03 -37.85 -6.79
C ARG A 828 -77.36 -38.86 -7.89
N LYS A 829 -76.53 -38.95 -8.93
CA LYS A 829 -76.69 -39.94 -10.03
C LYS A 829 -76.50 -41.39 -9.54
N ALA A 830 -75.66 -41.63 -8.54
CA ALA A 830 -75.52 -42.93 -7.90
C ALA A 830 -76.67 -43.25 -6.92
N GLU A 831 -77.14 -42.26 -6.16
CA GLU A 831 -78.28 -42.39 -5.22
C GLU A 831 -79.60 -42.64 -5.96
N GLU A 832 -79.82 -42.02 -7.12
CA GLU A 832 -81.00 -42.27 -7.97
C GLU A 832 -80.99 -43.69 -8.55
N ALA A 833 -79.80 -44.23 -8.89
CA ALA A 833 -79.64 -45.62 -9.32
C ALA A 833 -79.92 -46.61 -8.17
N ALA A 834 -79.42 -46.32 -6.96
CA ALA A 834 -79.68 -47.13 -5.77
C ALA A 834 -81.16 -47.10 -5.33
N ALA A 835 -81.83 -45.96 -5.45
CA ALA A 835 -83.27 -45.83 -5.19
C ALA A 835 -84.10 -46.69 -6.16
N LYS A 836 -83.73 -46.73 -7.44
CA LYS A 836 -84.36 -47.59 -8.47
C LYS A 836 -84.11 -49.09 -8.28
N GLN A 837 -83.13 -49.47 -7.46
CA GLN A 837 -82.95 -50.85 -7.00
C GLN A 837 -83.82 -51.16 -5.77
N ARG A 838 -83.75 -50.33 -4.71
CA ARG A 838 -84.54 -50.52 -3.47
C ARG A 838 -86.04 -50.53 -3.72
N ALA A 839 -86.55 -49.68 -4.61
CA ALA A 839 -87.98 -49.67 -4.98
C ALA A 839 -88.47 -51.02 -5.57
N ARG A 840 -87.58 -51.84 -6.14
CA ARG A 840 -87.91 -53.19 -6.64
C ARG A 840 -87.84 -54.27 -5.55
N GLU A 841 -87.13 -53.99 -4.46
CA GLU A 841 -87.01 -54.89 -3.30
C GLU A 841 -88.19 -54.65 -2.34
N GLU A 842 -88.56 -53.39 -2.11
CA GLU A 842 -89.72 -53.00 -1.29
C GLU A 842 -91.07 -53.48 -1.87
N GLU A 843 -91.20 -53.56 -3.20
CA GLU A 843 -92.39 -54.10 -3.88
C GLU A 843 -92.53 -55.63 -3.73
N ILE A 844 -91.44 -56.34 -3.40
CA ILE A 844 -91.43 -57.77 -3.07
C ILE A 844 -91.72 -57.96 -1.57
N GLU A 845 -91.13 -57.14 -0.70
CA GLU A 845 -91.40 -57.18 0.75
C GLU A 845 -92.88 -56.89 1.08
N ARG A 846 -93.54 -55.97 0.37
CA ARG A 846 -94.94 -55.60 0.67
C ARG A 846 -95.89 -56.80 0.58
N LYS A 847 -95.77 -57.58 -0.50
CA LYS A 847 -96.57 -58.80 -0.74
C LYS A 847 -96.31 -59.90 0.31
N LEU A 848 -95.09 -59.94 0.87
CA LEU A 848 -94.69 -60.87 1.94
C LEU A 848 -95.06 -60.42 3.36
N ARG A 849 -95.62 -59.21 3.54
CA ARG A 849 -96.13 -58.69 4.81
C ARG A 849 -97.67 -58.75 4.88
N GLU A 850 -98.34 -58.53 3.76
CA GLU A 850 -99.81 -58.67 3.64
C GLU A 850 -100.30 -60.09 3.97
N GLU A 851 -99.51 -61.14 3.67
CA GLU A 851 -99.81 -62.53 4.09
C GLU A 851 -99.60 -62.80 5.61
N LYS A 852 -98.94 -61.90 6.35
CA LYS A 852 -98.51 -62.13 7.75
C LYS A 852 -99.28 -61.31 8.78
N GLU A 853 -99.89 -60.19 8.40
CA GLU A 853 -100.69 -59.37 9.30
C GLU A 853 -102.11 -59.93 9.56
N ALA A 854 -102.48 -61.04 8.91
CA ALA A 854 -103.75 -61.74 9.11
C ALA A 854 -103.81 -62.63 10.38
N ILE A 855 -102.72 -62.79 11.14
CA ILE A 855 -102.62 -63.75 12.24
C ILE A 855 -102.08 -63.07 13.52
N LEU A 856 -102.80 -63.26 14.63
CA LEU A 856 -102.45 -62.87 16.02
C LEU A 856 -102.47 -61.37 16.40
N SER A 857 -103.67 -60.77 16.35
CA SER A 857 -104.01 -59.67 17.26
C SER A 857 -104.15 -60.20 18.71
N GLY A 858 -103.41 -59.65 19.70
CA GLY A 858 -103.33 -60.31 21.02
C GLY A 858 -102.77 -59.53 22.22
N ARG A 859 -103.58 -58.63 22.81
CA ARG A 859 -103.72 -58.42 24.28
C ARG A 859 -102.51 -57.95 25.15
N ALA A 860 -102.37 -56.63 25.27
CA ALA A 860 -102.14 -55.80 26.48
C ALA A 860 -101.51 -56.36 27.80
N GLY A 861 -100.60 -55.59 28.42
CA GLY A 861 -100.23 -55.69 29.85
C GLY A 861 -99.02 -54.80 30.27
N PRO A 862 -99.09 -53.95 31.33
CA PRO A 862 -98.01 -52.99 31.67
C PRO A 862 -97.40 -53.07 33.09
N ALA A 863 -96.13 -52.65 33.22
CA ALA A 863 -95.51 -52.08 34.44
C ALA A 863 -94.25 -51.28 34.00
N ALA A 864 -93.99 -50.00 34.32
CA ALA A 864 -93.92 -49.25 35.61
C ALA A 864 -92.44 -49.17 36.14
N PRO A 865 -92.06 -48.25 37.07
CA PRO A 865 -91.32 -47.05 36.63
C PRO A 865 -90.16 -46.55 37.54
N ALA A 866 -89.36 -45.59 37.03
CA ALA A 866 -88.63 -44.57 37.80
C ALA A 866 -88.33 -43.39 36.85
N ALA A 867 -88.91 -42.20 37.03
CA ALA A 867 -88.49 -41.15 37.98
C ALA A 867 -87.10 -40.56 37.59
N ALA A 868 -86.94 -39.34 37.06
CA ALA A 868 -87.52 -38.03 37.42
C ALA A 868 -87.09 -37.60 38.85
N THR A 869 -86.80 -36.34 39.22
CA THR A 869 -86.86 -35.02 38.55
C THR A 869 -86.11 -34.00 39.46
N SER A 870 -86.25 -32.69 39.21
CA SER A 870 -85.81 -31.54 40.05
C SER A 870 -84.29 -31.29 40.10
N ALA A 871 -83.74 -30.08 39.94
CA ALA A 871 -84.20 -28.67 40.06
C ALA A 871 -84.11 -28.06 41.47
N GLY A 872 -83.52 -26.85 41.54
CA GLY A 872 -82.98 -26.24 42.76
C GLY A 872 -81.58 -26.81 43.08
N GLY A 873 -80.57 -26.03 43.51
CA GLY A 873 -80.53 -24.60 43.81
C GLY A 873 -79.90 -24.37 45.20
N GLY A 874 -78.79 -23.63 45.35
CA GLY A 874 -77.94 -23.01 44.33
C GLY A 874 -76.61 -22.52 44.90
N GLY A 875 -75.70 -22.08 44.03
CA GLY A 875 -74.37 -21.56 44.37
C GLY A 875 -73.74 -20.93 43.13
N GLY A 876 -73.14 -19.75 43.26
CA GLY A 876 -72.87 -18.87 42.12
C GLY A 876 -71.72 -19.32 41.21
N GLY A 877 -72.07 -19.79 40.00
CA GLY A 877 -71.45 -19.42 38.71
C GLY A 877 -69.95 -19.66 38.46
N GLY A 878 -69.65 -20.41 37.39
CA GLY A 878 -68.35 -20.35 36.69
C GLY A 878 -67.54 -21.65 36.72
N GLY A 879 -67.79 -22.56 35.77
CA GLY A 879 -67.08 -23.84 35.68
C GLY A 879 -65.61 -23.71 35.25
N ASN A 880 -64.71 -24.33 36.00
CA ASN A 880 -63.27 -24.43 35.70
C ASN A 880 -62.98 -25.41 34.54
N ARG A 881 -62.00 -25.08 33.67
CA ARG A 881 -61.22 -26.09 32.92
C ARG A 881 -59.78 -25.63 32.56
N PHE A 882 -58.89 -25.75 33.54
CA PHE A 882 -57.49 -26.21 33.45
C PHE A 882 -56.64 -25.82 32.20
N ILE A 883 -55.64 -24.93 32.40
CA ILE A 883 -54.48 -24.74 31.49
C ILE A 883 -53.17 -24.56 32.30
N PRO A 884 -52.26 -25.56 32.33
CA PRO A 884 -50.95 -25.44 32.98
C PRO A 884 -49.75 -26.02 32.17
N PRO A 885 -48.48 -25.75 32.54
CA PRO A 885 -47.96 -24.56 33.23
C PRO A 885 -46.56 -24.11 32.69
N ALA A 886 -46.48 -23.46 31.52
CA ALA A 886 -45.18 -23.01 30.96
C ALA A 886 -44.98 -21.47 30.90
N LEU A 887 -46.04 -20.66 30.93
CA LEU A 887 -45.96 -19.19 30.91
C LEU A 887 -45.67 -18.61 32.32
N ARG A 888 -44.43 -18.80 32.82
CA ARG A 888 -44.06 -18.40 34.20
C ARG A 888 -42.71 -17.67 34.35
N LYS A 889 -42.44 -16.71 33.46
CA LYS A 889 -41.59 -15.50 33.65
C LYS A 889 -41.65 -14.69 32.34
N LYS A 890 -42.44 -13.62 32.19
CA LYS A 890 -42.56 -12.34 32.95
C LYS A 890 -41.27 -11.49 32.93
N MET A 891 -41.31 -10.44 32.11
CA MET A 891 -40.90 -9.09 32.55
C MET A 891 -41.88 -8.57 33.63
N GLU A 892 -41.52 -7.43 34.23
CA GLU A 892 -42.28 -6.57 35.17
C GLU A 892 -41.84 -6.65 36.65
N ALA A 893 -40.62 -6.18 36.88
CA ALA A 893 -40.45 -4.96 37.67
C ALA A 893 -39.95 -3.87 36.68
N GLU A 894 -40.34 -2.60 36.76
CA GLU A 894 -41.22 -1.88 37.70
C GLU A 894 -42.49 -1.39 36.95
N ALA A 895 -43.55 -0.84 37.54
CA ALA A 895 -43.85 -0.48 38.93
C ALA A 895 -45.36 -0.66 39.21
N ALA A 896 -45.73 -0.95 40.46
CA ALA A 896 -47.10 -0.83 40.95
C ALA A 896 -47.11 -0.02 42.26
N ALA A 897 -48.09 0.87 42.42
CA ALA A 897 -48.16 1.79 43.56
C ALA A 897 -49.07 1.28 44.68
N ALA A 898 -48.70 1.53 45.94
CA ALA A 898 -49.57 1.92 47.08
C ALA A 898 -48.79 1.87 48.40
N GLY A 899 -49.08 2.76 49.35
CA GLY A 899 -48.51 2.68 50.72
C GLY A 899 -48.17 4.01 51.39
N GLY A 900 -49.11 4.95 51.48
CA GLY A 900 -48.96 6.12 52.34
C GLY A 900 -49.42 5.82 53.78
N GLY A 901 -48.70 6.28 54.79
CA GLY A 901 -49.07 6.09 56.20
C GLY A 901 -47.99 6.48 57.22
N ALA A 902 -48.05 7.72 57.72
CA ALA A 902 -47.39 8.18 58.95
C ALA A 902 -48.30 7.87 60.18
N PRO A 903 -47.97 8.16 61.47
CA PRO A 903 -46.97 9.13 61.95
C PRO A 903 -46.25 8.89 63.33
N ALA A 904 -45.36 9.85 63.66
CA ALA A 904 -45.09 10.45 64.99
C ALA A 904 -44.40 9.68 66.18
N ALA A 905 -43.11 10.00 66.41
CA ALA A 905 -42.42 10.25 67.70
C ALA A 905 -41.01 10.85 67.38
N ALA A 906 -40.56 12.01 67.88
CA ALA A 906 -39.92 12.30 69.19
C ALA A 906 -38.59 11.55 69.46
N ALA A 907 -37.46 12.17 69.91
CA ALA A 907 -37.08 13.59 70.11
C ALA A 907 -35.53 13.74 70.31
N ALA A 908 -35.04 15.00 70.38
CA ALA A 908 -33.82 15.54 71.08
C ALA A 908 -32.51 14.71 71.15
N ALA A 909 -31.37 15.16 70.57
CA ALA A 909 -30.36 16.12 71.12
C ALA A 909 -29.31 15.46 72.07
N ALA A 910 -28.03 15.86 72.17
CA ALA A 910 -27.25 17.00 71.62
C ALA A 910 -25.79 16.52 71.27
N ALA A 911 -24.69 17.28 71.11
CA ALA A 911 -24.36 18.71 71.29
C ALA A 911 -23.12 19.19 70.48
N ALA A 912 -23.05 20.51 70.24
CA ALA A 912 -21.92 21.48 70.32
C ALA A 912 -20.42 21.09 70.17
N PRO A 913 -19.53 22.04 69.72
CA PRO A 913 -19.75 23.23 68.86
C PRO A 913 -18.59 23.59 67.85
N ALA A 914 -18.76 24.73 67.14
CA ALA A 914 -17.87 25.48 66.21
C ALA A 914 -18.03 25.16 64.69
N ALA A 915 -18.75 25.98 63.89
CA ALA A 915 -18.40 27.30 63.30
C ALA A 915 -17.49 27.18 62.04
N ASP A 916 -17.97 27.19 60.78
CA ASP A 916 -18.67 28.25 59.99
C ASP A 916 -17.70 29.42 59.62
N TRP A 917 -17.33 29.67 58.35
CA TRP A 917 -18.17 30.30 57.31
C TRP A 917 -17.93 29.87 55.83
N ARG A 918 -18.65 30.53 54.91
CA ARG A 918 -18.80 30.32 53.44
C ARG A 918 -17.61 30.76 52.56
N GLY A 919 -17.61 30.38 51.27
CA GLY A 919 -16.88 31.12 50.20
C GLY A 919 -16.91 30.48 48.80
N GLU A 920 -16.88 31.28 47.73
CA GLU A 920 -16.84 30.83 46.32
C GLU A 920 -15.48 31.07 45.62
N ARG A 921 -15.29 30.35 44.49
CA ARG A 921 -14.24 30.40 43.43
C ARG A 921 -13.56 31.76 43.13
N PRO A 922 -12.28 31.77 42.69
CA PRO A 922 -11.94 31.52 41.26
C PRO A 922 -10.67 30.64 41.02
N ALA A 923 -9.88 30.86 39.95
CA ALA A 923 -9.01 29.82 39.32
C ALA A 923 -7.72 30.30 38.60
N ALA A 924 -6.89 29.32 38.15
CA ALA A 924 -5.69 29.38 37.28
C ALA A 924 -4.35 29.82 37.95
N ALA A 925 -3.14 29.45 37.47
CA ALA A 925 -2.73 28.81 36.19
C ALA A 925 -1.53 27.82 36.34
N ALA A 926 -1.14 27.13 35.24
CA ALA A 926 -0.08 26.09 35.15
C ALA A 926 1.21 26.58 34.43
N PRO A 927 2.27 25.77 34.15
CA PRO A 927 2.28 24.55 33.29
C PRO A 927 3.14 23.37 33.89
N ALA A 928 3.49 22.24 33.25
CA ALA A 928 3.41 21.75 31.86
C ALA A 928 3.31 20.20 31.76
N ALA A 929 2.94 19.70 30.57
CA ALA A 929 3.16 18.38 29.91
C ALA A 929 3.62 17.11 30.69
N ARG A 930 3.19 15.88 30.35
CA ARG A 930 2.13 15.31 29.47
C ARG A 930 1.96 13.81 29.86
N PRO A 931 0.77 13.19 29.76
CA PRO A 931 0.53 11.84 30.32
C PRO A 931 0.79 10.68 29.36
N ALA A 932 1.03 9.49 29.92
CA ALA A 932 0.90 8.19 29.26
C ALA A 932 -0.50 7.59 29.51
N ALA A 933 -0.94 6.61 28.70
CA ALA A 933 -2.25 5.97 28.85
C ALA A 933 -2.32 4.54 28.28
N GLU A 934 -2.78 3.61 29.11
CA GLU A 934 -3.33 2.26 28.87
C GLU A 934 -4.38 2.05 29.99
N GLU A 935 -5.44 1.26 29.90
CA GLU A 935 -6.19 0.64 28.78
C GLU A 935 -7.65 0.52 29.27
N ASP A 936 -8.67 0.48 28.40
CA ASP A 936 -9.45 -0.76 28.11
C ASP A 936 -10.60 -0.49 27.10
N ARG A 937 -11.19 -1.58 26.62
CA ARG A 937 -11.98 -1.81 25.39
C ARG A 937 -13.44 -1.30 25.49
N ARG A 938 -14.23 -1.16 24.41
CA ARG A 938 -14.65 -2.19 23.43
C ARG A 938 -15.33 -1.65 22.16
N GLU A 939 -15.26 -2.45 21.08
CA GLU A 939 -16.31 -2.74 20.06
C GLU A 939 -16.84 -1.58 19.14
N GLU A 940 -17.09 -1.77 17.83
CA GLU A 940 -16.83 -2.88 16.88
C GLU A 940 -16.91 -2.42 15.40
N ARG A 941 -16.41 -3.27 14.47
CA ARG A 941 -16.71 -3.39 13.00
C ARG A 941 -16.04 -2.48 11.94
N ARG A 942 -15.15 -3.16 11.19
CA ARG A 942 -15.06 -3.30 9.71
C ARG A 942 -14.90 -2.03 8.84
N ASP A 943 -13.76 -1.96 8.15
CA ASP A 943 -13.70 -2.44 6.76
C ASP A 943 -12.26 -2.94 6.39
N ARG A 944 -12.02 -3.32 5.13
CA ARG A 944 -10.79 -3.99 4.64
C ARG A 944 -9.60 -3.04 4.45
N ASP A 945 -8.38 -3.54 4.70
CA ASP A 945 -7.18 -3.37 3.83
C ASP A 945 -6.01 -4.29 4.27
N GLU A 946 -5.04 -4.54 3.37
CA GLU A 946 -3.86 -5.41 3.61
C GLU A 946 -2.65 -4.67 4.23
N PRO A 947 -1.75 -5.36 4.96
CA PRO A 947 -0.79 -4.69 5.87
C PRO A 947 0.52 -4.20 5.21
N PRO A 948 1.08 -3.07 5.67
CA PRO A 948 2.41 -2.60 5.28
C PRO A 948 3.53 -3.40 5.99
N ARG A 949 4.55 -3.82 5.24
CA ARG A 949 5.76 -4.46 5.79
C ARG A 949 6.66 -3.42 6.47
N SER A 950 6.79 -3.48 7.80
CA SER A 950 7.81 -2.73 8.54
C SER A 950 9.19 -3.39 8.45
N GLY A 951 10.26 -2.61 8.61
CA GLY A 951 11.64 -3.05 8.41
C GLY A 951 12.31 -3.57 9.69
N GLY A 952 12.88 -4.77 9.63
CA GLY A 952 13.70 -5.33 10.72
C GLY A 952 15.02 -4.58 10.92
N SER A 953 15.30 -4.17 12.15
CA SER A 953 16.57 -3.50 12.52
C SER A 953 17.70 -4.53 12.68
N GLY A 954 18.48 -4.74 11.62
CA GLY A 954 19.60 -5.69 11.63
C GLY A 954 20.79 -5.19 12.46
N TYR A 955 21.05 -5.84 13.59
CA TYR A 955 22.27 -5.66 14.38
C TYR A 955 23.50 -6.22 13.65
N VAL A 956 24.59 -5.45 13.57
CA VAL A 956 25.81 -5.82 12.82
C VAL A 956 26.99 -5.96 13.79
N PRO A 957 27.67 -7.11 13.85
CA PRO A 957 28.84 -7.31 14.71
C PRO A 957 30.09 -6.60 14.19
N PRO A 958 31.00 -6.11 15.06
CA PRO A 958 32.22 -5.43 14.64
C PRO A 958 33.27 -6.40 14.11
N SER A 959 33.80 -6.11 12.91
CA SER A 959 34.81 -6.94 12.23
C SER A 959 36.13 -7.02 13.02
N ARG A 960 36.69 -8.23 13.18
CA ARG A 960 38.07 -8.42 13.63
C ARG A 960 39.02 -7.72 12.66
N ARG A 961 39.86 -6.81 13.17
CA ARG A 961 40.92 -6.16 12.40
C ARG A 961 42.09 -7.13 12.24
N GLY A 962 42.53 -7.37 11.00
CA GLY A 962 43.64 -8.27 10.72
C GLY A 962 44.96 -7.78 11.34
N THR A 963 45.75 -8.72 11.87
CA THR A 963 47.11 -8.48 12.36
C THR A 963 48.06 -8.22 11.19
N ALA A 964 48.58 -7.00 11.08
CA ALA A 964 49.71 -6.71 10.21
C ALA A 964 50.99 -7.24 10.87
N GLY A 965 51.65 -8.21 10.22
CA GLY A 965 52.98 -8.65 10.64
C GLY A 965 54.04 -7.63 10.27
N SER A 966 54.89 -7.26 11.23
CA SER A 966 56.13 -6.52 10.97
C SER A 966 57.27 -7.31 11.62
N GLY A 967 58.17 -7.85 10.80
CA GLY A 967 59.34 -8.58 11.29
C GLY A 967 60.35 -7.61 11.89
N GLY A 968 60.67 -7.79 13.17
CA GLY A 968 61.79 -7.09 13.80
C GLY A 968 63.13 -7.67 13.33
N GLY A 969 64.08 -6.82 12.97
CA GLY A 969 65.41 -7.24 12.54
C GLY A 969 66.47 -6.16 12.74
N SER A 970 67.57 -6.57 13.39
CA SER A 970 68.88 -5.88 13.42
C SER A 970 69.08 -4.64 14.30
N ARG A 971 69.56 -4.92 15.51
CA ARG A 971 70.85 -4.45 16.09
C ARG A 971 71.03 -3.01 16.61
N TRP A 972 71.69 -3.00 17.78
CA TRP A 972 72.33 -1.91 18.54
C TRP A 972 71.35 -0.93 19.22
#